data_AF-A0AB34C7K8-F1
#
_entry.id   AF-A0AB34C7K8-F1
#
_cell.length_a   1.000
_cell.length_b   1.000
_cell.length_c   1.000
_cell.angle_alpha   90.00
_cell.angle_beta   90.00
_cell.angle_gamma   90.00
#
_symmetry.space_group_name_H-M   'P 1'
#
loop_
_entity.id
_entity.type
_entity.pdbx_description
1 polymer ?
#
loop_
_entity_poly.entity_id
_entity_poly.type
_entity_poly.pdbx_seq_one_letter_code
_entity_poly.pdbx_strand_id
1 'polypeptide(L)'
;MKKLKLVMIGNGMAGVRTLEELLKLSNELYDITVFGAEPHTNYNRILLSPVLAGEQTFEEIVLNDLSWYLDNHIKLLLNRKVVQIDRVKRRVIAEDGSEAEYDRLLIATGSTPFILPIPGNDLQGVIGYRDIADTQAMIDTAKTHKHAVVIGGGLLGLEAANGLMLRGMDVTVVHIGEWLLERQLDKTSGQLLQSALESRGLKFRLSEQTQALHDAGNGRVGSVQFKNGDIIPADLVVMAAGIRPNTELAEKAGLPCSRGILVNDTLQTYDPRIYAIGECASHRGIAYGLVAPLFEQAKVCANHLAQLGFATYKGSVTSTKLKVTGIDLFSAGDFMGGEGTETITLSDPIGGVYKKLVIKDDILVGACLYGDTADGGWYFRQIRENHAIGEIRDHLMFGENALGDVGHQGQDKAMSMADSAEVCGCNGVCKGTIVKAIQEHGLFSVDEVKKHTKAASSCGSCAGLVEQILINTVGGAADVKPKSEKAICGCSDLNHGQIRQAIREQHLLTIAGTMSYLNWRTPNGCATCRPALNYYLIATWPGEARDDPQSRLINERAHANIQKDGTYSVVPRMWGGVTTPSELRRIADVADKYQVPMVKVTGGQRIDLLGIKKQDLPGVWKDLDMPSGHAYGKSIRTVKTCVGSEFCRFGTQNSTQLGIELEHDLFNMWSPHKVKLAVSGCPRNCAEAGIKDVGIIGVDSGWEMYIGGNGGIKTEVAEFFVKLKTADEVREYNGAFLQLYREEAFYLERTVHYLQRVGMAHIKQAIIEDPQRRKALNERLQFSLSFEQDPWKERLEQPQLKKEFEPIRVKPLEVLP
;
A
#
# COMPACT_ATOMS: atom_id res chain seq x y z
N MET A 1 -7.86 -6.02 -45.55
CA MET A 1 -6.95 -7.19 -45.67
C MET A 1 -7.41 -8.26 -44.69
N LYS A 2 -7.22 -9.56 -44.98
CA LYS A 2 -7.54 -10.63 -44.03
C LYS A 2 -6.53 -10.57 -42.88
N LYS A 3 -7.00 -10.48 -41.62
CA LYS A 3 -6.14 -10.50 -40.43
C LYS A 3 -5.34 -11.80 -40.39
N LEU A 4 -4.10 -11.74 -39.91
CA LEU A 4 -3.28 -12.94 -39.67
C LEU A 4 -3.83 -13.71 -38.47
N LYS A 5 -3.72 -15.03 -38.45
CA LYS A 5 -4.15 -15.83 -37.29
C LYS A 5 -3.03 -15.87 -36.24
N LEU A 6 -3.29 -15.38 -35.03
CA LEU A 6 -2.41 -15.56 -33.88
C LEU A 6 -3.05 -16.54 -32.90
N VAL A 7 -2.37 -17.64 -32.62
CA VAL A 7 -2.79 -18.59 -31.59
C VAL A 7 -1.86 -18.45 -30.38
N MET A 8 -2.42 -18.38 -29.19
CA MET A 8 -1.68 -18.41 -27.92
C MET A 8 -2.04 -19.68 -27.13
N ILE A 9 -1.02 -20.41 -26.68
CA ILE A 9 -1.14 -21.57 -25.81
C ILE A 9 -0.72 -21.17 -24.40
N GLY A 10 -1.67 -21.15 -23.46
CA GLY A 10 -1.45 -20.76 -22.07
C GLY A 10 -2.04 -19.39 -21.75
N ASN A 11 -3.13 -19.37 -20.98
CA ASN A 11 -3.84 -18.17 -20.57
C ASN A 11 -3.27 -17.55 -19.26
N GLY A 12 -1.95 -17.54 -19.12
CA GLY A 12 -1.27 -17.01 -17.94
C GLY A 12 -0.77 -15.57 -18.14
N MET A 13 -0.22 -14.99 -17.05
CA MET A 13 0.21 -13.59 -16.99
C MET A 13 1.17 -13.17 -18.11
N ALA A 14 2.15 -14.02 -18.47
CA ALA A 14 3.13 -13.70 -19.53
C ALA A 14 2.48 -13.65 -20.92
N GLY A 15 1.64 -14.64 -21.23
CA GLY A 15 0.87 -14.73 -22.47
C GLY A 15 -0.04 -13.53 -22.67
N VAL A 16 -0.92 -13.29 -21.70
CA VAL A 16 -1.88 -12.18 -21.80
C VAL A 16 -1.19 -10.83 -21.77
N ARG A 17 -0.11 -10.64 -21.01
CA ARG A 17 0.69 -9.41 -21.08
C ARG A 17 1.25 -9.16 -22.48
N THR A 18 1.62 -10.20 -23.21
CA THR A 18 2.08 -10.05 -24.60
C THR A 18 0.96 -9.60 -25.52
N LEU A 19 -0.26 -10.11 -25.32
CA LEU A 19 -1.43 -9.65 -26.05
C LEU A 19 -1.77 -8.20 -25.70
N GLU A 20 -1.71 -7.80 -24.43
CA GLU A 20 -1.92 -6.41 -24.00
C GLU A 20 -0.93 -5.45 -24.67
N GLU A 21 0.36 -5.79 -24.70
CA GLU A 21 1.37 -4.94 -25.37
C GLU A 21 1.20 -4.99 -26.90
N LEU A 22 0.83 -6.14 -27.47
CA LEU A 22 0.58 -6.27 -28.91
C LEU A 22 -0.60 -5.41 -29.36
N LEU A 23 -1.72 -5.43 -28.62
CA LEU A 23 -2.91 -4.66 -28.95
C LEU A 23 -2.67 -3.15 -28.88
N LYS A 24 -1.76 -2.69 -28.01
CA LYS A 24 -1.32 -1.28 -27.99
C LYS A 24 -0.51 -0.89 -29.22
N LEU A 25 0.29 -1.82 -29.75
CA LEU A 25 1.14 -1.58 -30.93
C LEU A 25 0.38 -1.79 -32.24
N SER A 26 -0.55 -2.75 -32.28
CA SER A 26 -1.35 -3.10 -33.44
C SER A 26 -2.59 -3.91 -33.04
N ASN A 27 -3.75 -3.26 -33.03
CA ASN A 27 -5.04 -3.87 -32.69
C ASN A 27 -5.76 -4.54 -33.88
N GLU A 28 -5.33 -4.29 -35.12
CA GLU A 28 -5.99 -4.83 -36.32
C GLU A 28 -5.21 -5.92 -37.07
N LEU A 29 -3.97 -6.22 -36.68
CA LEU A 29 -3.12 -7.15 -37.44
C LEU A 29 -3.53 -8.62 -37.32
N TYR A 30 -4.07 -9.02 -36.16
CA TYR A 30 -4.34 -10.42 -35.84
C TYR A 30 -5.80 -10.72 -35.50
N ASP A 31 -6.25 -11.91 -35.91
CA ASP A 31 -7.38 -12.65 -35.35
C ASP A 31 -6.82 -13.61 -34.29
N ILE A 32 -7.19 -13.40 -33.02
CA ILE A 32 -6.49 -13.98 -31.86
C ILE A 32 -7.34 -15.09 -31.24
N THR A 33 -6.76 -16.29 -31.12
CA THR A 33 -7.34 -17.41 -30.36
C THR A 33 -6.43 -17.80 -29.20
N VAL A 34 -7.00 -17.93 -28.00
CA VAL A 34 -6.27 -18.26 -26.77
C VAL A 34 -6.78 -19.59 -26.23
N PHE A 35 -5.87 -20.54 -26.00
CA PHE A 35 -6.17 -21.80 -25.31
C PHE A 35 -5.70 -21.73 -23.85
N GLY A 36 -6.61 -21.94 -22.91
CA GLY A 36 -6.34 -22.06 -21.48
C GLY A 36 -6.68 -23.47 -20.98
N ALA A 37 -5.73 -24.12 -20.29
CA ALA A 37 -5.99 -25.43 -19.67
C ALA A 37 -6.93 -25.31 -18.46
N GLU A 38 -6.87 -24.19 -17.73
CA GLU A 38 -7.72 -23.93 -16.57
C GLU A 38 -9.12 -23.43 -16.96
N PRO A 39 -10.11 -23.60 -16.05
CA PRO A 39 -11.47 -23.10 -16.23
C PRO A 39 -11.62 -21.58 -16.02
N HIS A 40 -10.53 -20.86 -15.77
CA HIS A 40 -10.55 -19.46 -15.36
C HIS A 40 -9.87 -18.53 -16.37
N THR A 41 -10.29 -17.26 -16.37
CA THR A 41 -9.59 -16.20 -17.10
C THR A 41 -8.23 -15.88 -16.46
N ASN A 42 -7.45 -14.99 -17.07
CA ASN A 42 -6.14 -14.64 -16.54
C ASN A 42 -6.24 -13.94 -15.19
N TYR A 43 -5.50 -14.45 -14.21
CA TYR A 43 -5.42 -13.93 -12.85
C TYR A 43 -3.98 -13.82 -12.38
N ASN A 44 -3.77 -13.02 -11.34
CA ASN A 44 -2.46 -12.77 -10.77
C ASN A 44 -2.05 -13.91 -9.85
N ARG A 45 -1.30 -14.89 -10.39
CA ARG A 45 -0.79 -16.03 -9.61
C ARG A 45 0.08 -15.65 -8.43
N ILE A 46 0.72 -14.48 -8.47
CA ILE A 46 1.50 -13.96 -7.34
C ILE A 46 0.64 -13.78 -6.09
N LEU A 47 -0.66 -13.52 -6.27
CA LEU A 47 -1.60 -13.22 -5.20
C LEU A 47 -2.36 -14.46 -4.69
N LEU A 48 -1.99 -15.67 -5.13
CA LEU A 48 -2.56 -16.92 -4.58
C LEU A 48 -2.24 -17.10 -3.09
N SER A 49 -1.12 -16.56 -2.60
CA SER A 49 -0.74 -16.67 -1.19
C SER A 49 -1.59 -15.78 -0.27
N PRO A 50 -1.89 -14.52 -0.60
CA PRO A 50 -2.95 -13.74 0.05
C PRO A 50 -4.32 -14.44 0.05
N VAL A 51 -4.70 -15.09 -1.06
CA VAL A 51 -5.96 -15.87 -1.11
C VAL A 51 -5.92 -17.06 -0.13
N LEU A 52 -4.81 -17.80 -0.10
CA LEU A 52 -4.60 -18.88 0.86
C LEU A 52 -4.70 -18.36 2.31
N ALA A 53 -4.07 -17.22 2.60
CA ALA A 53 -4.11 -16.58 3.91
C ALA A 53 -5.50 -16.01 4.29
N GLY A 54 -6.42 -15.86 3.33
CA GLY A 54 -7.75 -15.28 3.53
C GLY A 54 -7.76 -13.75 3.53
N GLU A 55 -6.71 -13.13 3.02
CA GLU A 55 -6.56 -11.67 2.90
C GLU A 55 -7.23 -11.12 1.63
N GLN A 56 -7.39 -11.95 0.59
CA GLN A 56 -8.04 -11.60 -0.68
C GLN A 56 -8.96 -12.72 -1.17
N THR A 57 -9.92 -12.39 -2.04
CA THR A 57 -10.72 -13.38 -2.78
C THR A 57 -10.12 -13.66 -4.17
N PHE A 58 -10.58 -14.73 -4.82
CA PHE A 58 -10.15 -15.05 -6.17
C PHE A 58 -10.53 -13.95 -7.18
N GLU A 59 -11.73 -13.39 -7.03
CA GLU A 59 -12.25 -12.34 -7.91
C GLU A 59 -11.38 -11.07 -7.86
N GLU A 60 -10.83 -10.73 -6.69
CA GLU A 60 -9.95 -9.58 -6.50
C GLU A 60 -8.59 -9.72 -7.20
N ILE A 61 -8.20 -10.95 -7.58
CA ILE A 61 -6.92 -11.23 -8.23
C ILE A 61 -7.06 -11.51 -9.72
N VAL A 62 -8.28 -11.46 -10.29
CA VAL A 62 -8.50 -11.55 -11.73
C VAL A 62 -7.92 -10.30 -12.41
N LEU A 63 -7.08 -10.50 -13.43
CA LEU A 63 -6.42 -9.42 -14.17
C LEU A 63 -7.21 -9.01 -15.40
N ASN A 64 -7.73 -10.00 -16.13
CA ASN A 64 -8.54 -9.79 -17.33
C ASN A 64 -9.77 -10.68 -17.18
N ASP A 65 -10.93 -10.04 -17.01
CA ASP A 65 -12.22 -10.73 -16.94
C ASP A 65 -12.69 -11.17 -18.33
N LEU A 66 -13.83 -11.89 -18.42
CA LEU A 66 -14.38 -12.33 -19.70
C LEU A 66 -14.65 -11.15 -20.66
N SER A 67 -15.13 -10.01 -20.15
CA SER A 67 -15.42 -8.82 -20.96
C SER A 67 -14.18 -8.32 -21.68
N TRP A 68 -13.02 -8.30 -21.02
CA TRP A 68 -11.78 -7.86 -21.66
C TRP A 68 -11.45 -8.66 -22.93
N TYR A 69 -11.65 -9.98 -22.94
CA TYR A 69 -11.42 -10.80 -24.13
C TYR A 69 -12.45 -10.50 -25.22
N LEU A 70 -13.72 -10.33 -24.85
CA LEU A 70 -14.80 -10.00 -25.79
C LEU A 70 -14.58 -8.64 -26.45
N ASP A 71 -14.25 -7.62 -25.66
CA ASP A 71 -14.03 -6.24 -26.10
C ASP A 71 -12.82 -6.12 -27.05
N ASN A 72 -11.83 -6.99 -26.89
CA ASN A 72 -10.65 -7.04 -27.77
C ASN A 72 -10.78 -8.06 -28.91
N HIS A 73 -11.98 -8.64 -29.10
CA HIS A 73 -12.26 -9.65 -30.12
C HIS A 73 -11.32 -10.87 -30.06
N ILE A 74 -10.97 -11.30 -28.85
CA ILE A 74 -10.12 -12.47 -28.60
C ILE A 74 -11.02 -13.69 -28.36
N LYS A 75 -10.83 -14.74 -29.16
CA LYS A 75 -11.50 -16.03 -28.95
C LYS A 75 -10.80 -16.80 -27.82
N LEU A 76 -11.35 -16.73 -26.62
CA LEU A 76 -10.86 -17.48 -25.45
C LEU A 76 -11.50 -18.86 -25.36
N LEU A 77 -10.67 -19.90 -25.21
CA LEU A 77 -11.04 -21.30 -25.08
C LEU A 77 -10.52 -21.84 -23.74
N LEU A 78 -11.39 -21.84 -22.71
CA LEU A 78 -11.10 -22.35 -21.36
C LEU A 78 -11.34 -23.86 -21.26
N ASN A 79 -10.66 -24.54 -20.33
CA ASN A 79 -10.66 -26.01 -20.22
C ASN A 79 -10.25 -26.69 -21.54
N ARG A 80 -9.29 -26.12 -22.26
CA ARG A 80 -8.77 -26.63 -23.54
C ARG A 80 -7.26 -26.74 -23.48
N LYS A 81 -6.77 -27.82 -22.87
CA LYS A 81 -5.33 -28.14 -22.84
C LYS A 81 -4.88 -28.55 -24.23
N VAL A 82 -3.92 -27.81 -24.79
CA VAL A 82 -3.29 -28.17 -26.08
C VAL A 82 -2.35 -29.36 -25.87
N VAL A 83 -2.53 -30.39 -26.69
CA VAL A 83 -1.76 -31.64 -26.61
C VAL A 83 -0.88 -31.87 -27.84
N GLN A 84 -1.12 -31.16 -28.94
CA GLN A 84 -0.34 -31.28 -30.16
C GLN A 84 -0.21 -29.95 -30.91
N ILE A 85 0.99 -29.69 -31.46
CA ILE A 85 1.26 -28.64 -32.44
C ILE A 85 1.66 -29.33 -33.75
N ASP A 86 0.83 -29.20 -34.79
CA ASP A 86 1.19 -29.61 -36.15
C ASP A 86 1.83 -28.42 -36.86
N ARG A 87 3.17 -28.44 -36.99
CA ARG A 87 3.94 -27.38 -37.64
C ARG A 87 3.78 -27.34 -39.16
N VAL A 88 3.52 -28.48 -39.78
CA VAL A 88 3.39 -28.60 -41.23
C VAL A 88 2.06 -27.98 -41.67
N LYS A 89 0.97 -28.34 -41.00
CA LYS A 89 -0.37 -27.79 -41.24
C LYS A 89 -0.64 -26.48 -40.51
N ARG A 90 0.27 -26.05 -39.63
CA ARG A 90 0.18 -24.86 -38.77
C ARG A 90 -1.10 -24.83 -37.95
N ARG A 91 -1.33 -25.90 -37.19
CA ARG A 91 -2.49 -26.06 -36.32
C ARG A 91 -2.09 -26.44 -34.90
N VAL A 92 -2.87 -25.98 -33.93
CA VAL A 92 -2.84 -26.49 -32.56
C VAL A 92 -4.08 -27.34 -32.34
N ILE A 93 -3.93 -28.42 -31.56
CA ILE A 93 -5.01 -29.37 -31.26
C ILE A 93 -5.08 -29.57 -29.75
N ALA A 94 -6.25 -29.33 -29.18
CA ALA A 94 -6.56 -29.58 -27.79
C ALA A 94 -7.05 -31.02 -27.54
N GLU A 95 -7.01 -31.44 -26.28
CA GLU A 95 -7.37 -32.79 -25.84
C GLU A 95 -8.81 -33.19 -26.23
N ASP A 96 -9.74 -32.23 -26.24
CA ASP A 96 -11.14 -32.43 -26.64
C ASP A 96 -11.35 -32.44 -28.17
N GLY A 97 -10.28 -32.29 -28.95
CA GLY A 97 -10.32 -32.17 -30.41
C GLY A 97 -10.54 -30.74 -30.93
N SER A 98 -10.73 -29.75 -30.06
CA SER A 98 -10.79 -28.34 -30.48
C SER A 98 -9.46 -27.92 -31.12
N GLU A 99 -9.52 -27.16 -32.21
CA GLU A 99 -8.33 -26.79 -32.96
C GLU A 99 -8.37 -25.36 -33.51
N ALA A 100 -7.19 -24.82 -33.78
CA ALA A 100 -7.04 -23.53 -34.45
C ALA A 100 -5.81 -23.54 -35.37
N GLU A 101 -5.99 -22.98 -36.57
CA GLU A 101 -4.89 -22.67 -37.49
C GLU A 101 -4.18 -21.39 -37.07
N TYR A 102 -2.88 -21.30 -37.35
CA TYR A 102 -2.07 -20.13 -37.02
C TYR A 102 -1.16 -19.67 -38.16
N ASP A 103 -0.99 -18.36 -38.30
CA ASP A 103 0.12 -17.73 -39.02
C ASP A 103 1.29 -17.42 -38.07
N ARG A 104 0.97 -17.17 -36.79
CA ARG A 104 1.89 -16.98 -35.67
C ARG A 104 1.39 -17.75 -34.45
N LEU A 105 2.30 -18.42 -33.75
CA LEU A 105 2.01 -19.19 -32.55
C LEU A 105 2.82 -18.65 -31.37
N LEU A 106 2.16 -18.39 -30.24
CA LEU A 106 2.79 -18.00 -28.98
C LEU A 106 2.61 -19.10 -27.94
N ILE A 107 3.72 -19.70 -27.50
CA ILE A 107 3.75 -20.68 -26.42
C ILE A 107 4.05 -19.96 -25.11
N ALA A 108 3.05 -19.89 -24.23
CA ALA A 108 3.12 -19.26 -22.91
C ALA A 108 2.66 -20.26 -21.82
N THR A 109 3.14 -21.51 -21.93
CA THR A 109 2.71 -22.65 -21.10
C THR A 109 3.24 -22.61 -19.66
N GLY A 110 4.15 -21.69 -19.35
CA GLY A 110 4.69 -21.51 -18.01
C GLY A 110 5.42 -22.75 -17.50
N SER A 111 5.22 -23.10 -16.23
CA SER A 111 5.86 -24.22 -15.57
C SER A 111 4.91 -25.02 -14.69
N THR A 112 5.32 -26.23 -14.32
CA THR A 112 4.65 -27.11 -13.34
C THR A 112 5.47 -27.25 -12.05
N PRO A 113 4.82 -27.46 -10.89
CA PRO A 113 5.53 -27.80 -9.66
C PRO A 113 6.42 -29.03 -9.83
N PHE A 114 7.62 -29.01 -9.25
CA PHE A 114 8.44 -30.20 -9.14
C PHE A 114 7.99 -31.04 -7.95
N ILE A 115 7.33 -32.15 -8.24
CA ILE A 115 6.97 -33.17 -7.24
C ILE A 115 8.16 -34.12 -7.05
N LEU A 116 8.59 -34.29 -5.80
CA LEU A 116 9.71 -35.17 -5.46
C LEU A 116 9.37 -36.63 -5.82
N PRO A 117 10.28 -37.36 -6.48
CA PRO A 117 10.06 -38.77 -6.85
C PRO A 117 10.37 -39.69 -5.66
N ILE A 118 9.57 -39.58 -4.60
CA ILE A 118 9.69 -40.38 -3.37
C ILE A 118 8.45 -41.28 -3.20
N PRO A 119 8.56 -42.43 -2.51
CA PRO A 119 7.40 -43.27 -2.21
C PRO A 119 6.29 -42.48 -1.51
N GLY A 120 5.04 -42.68 -1.94
CA GLY A 120 3.84 -42.03 -1.41
C GLY A 120 3.59 -40.62 -1.91
N ASN A 121 4.30 -40.15 -2.94
CA ASN A 121 4.08 -38.82 -3.55
C ASN A 121 2.75 -38.68 -4.33
N ASP A 122 2.02 -39.79 -4.50
CA ASP A 122 0.73 -39.91 -5.16
C ASP A 122 -0.44 -40.07 -4.17
N LEU A 123 -0.16 -40.11 -2.87
CA LEU A 123 -1.18 -40.20 -1.81
C LEU A 123 -2.10 -38.97 -1.82
N GLN A 124 -3.36 -39.16 -1.41
CA GLN A 124 -4.27 -38.04 -1.18
C GLN A 124 -3.67 -37.09 -0.12
N GLY A 125 -3.81 -35.79 -0.32
CA GLY A 125 -3.22 -34.78 0.56
C GLY A 125 -1.77 -34.44 0.25
N VAL A 126 -1.16 -35.05 -0.77
CA VAL A 126 0.14 -34.61 -1.32
C VAL A 126 -0.12 -33.76 -2.56
N ILE A 127 0.25 -32.48 -2.51
CA ILE A 127 -0.07 -31.52 -3.59
C ILE A 127 1.12 -30.64 -3.92
N GLY A 128 1.11 -30.09 -5.13
CA GLY A 128 1.95 -28.94 -5.49
C GLY A 128 1.31 -27.63 -5.05
N TYR A 129 1.93 -26.51 -5.43
CA TYR A 129 1.31 -25.20 -5.29
C TYR A 129 1.62 -24.32 -6.50
N ARG A 130 0.60 -24.04 -7.32
CA ARG A 130 0.76 -23.30 -8.57
C ARG A 130 -0.47 -22.54 -9.03
N ASP A 131 -1.65 -23.07 -8.80
CA ASP A 131 -2.89 -22.52 -9.29
C ASP A 131 -3.95 -22.37 -8.19
N ILE A 132 -5.11 -21.85 -8.58
CA ILE A 132 -6.23 -21.65 -7.66
C ILE A 132 -6.83 -22.98 -7.17
N ALA A 133 -6.73 -24.06 -7.95
CA ALA A 133 -7.22 -25.37 -7.52
C ALA A 133 -6.36 -25.92 -6.39
N ASP A 134 -5.03 -25.81 -6.49
CA ASP A 134 -4.11 -26.14 -5.39
C ASP A 134 -4.41 -25.30 -4.13
N THR A 135 -4.67 -24.00 -4.33
CA THR A 135 -5.01 -23.06 -3.24
C THR A 135 -6.31 -23.47 -2.53
N GLN A 136 -7.33 -23.82 -3.31
CA GLN A 136 -8.62 -24.25 -2.79
C GLN A 136 -8.50 -25.59 -2.05
N ALA A 137 -7.72 -26.54 -2.59
CA ALA A 137 -7.44 -27.81 -1.94
C ALA A 137 -6.76 -27.61 -0.57
N MET A 138 -5.80 -26.68 -0.47
CA MET A 138 -5.19 -26.30 0.80
C MET A 138 -6.20 -25.70 1.78
N ILE A 139 -7.03 -24.75 1.32
CA ILE A 139 -8.06 -24.11 2.15
C ILE A 139 -9.05 -25.15 2.69
N ASP A 140 -9.51 -26.06 1.84
CA ASP A 140 -10.49 -27.08 2.23
C ASP A 140 -9.91 -28.14 3.16
N THR A 141 -8.65 -28.51 2.95
CA THR A 141 -7.94 -29.42 3.84
C THR A 141 -7.75 -28.80 5.23
N ALA A 142 -7.38 -27.52 5.30
CA ALA A 142 -7.20 -26.80 6.55
C ALA A 142 -8.48 -26.67 7.40
N LYS A 143 -9.67 -26.79 6.81
CA LYS A 143 -10.95 -26.80 7.55
C LYS A 143 -11.14 -28.06 8.38
N THR A 144 -10.56 -29.18 7.96
CA THR A 144 -10.87 -30.52 8.48
C THR A 144 -9.67 -31.22 9.11
N HIS A 145 -8.45 -30.79 8.79
CA HIS A 145 -7.20 -31.41 9.24
C HIS A 145 -6.31 -30.39 9.96
N LYS A 146 -5.25 -30.86 10.64
CA LYS A 146 -4.47 -30.02 11.55
C LYS A 146 -2.99 -29.95 11.24
N HIS A 147 -2.37 -30.99 10.69
CA HIS A 147 -0.91 -31.02 10.50
C HIS A 147 -0.54 -30.85 9.03
N ALA A 148 0.24 -29.83 8.71
CA ALA A 148 0.78 -29.61 7.38
C ALA A 148 2.31 -29.67 7.38
N VAL A 149 2.87 -30.34 6.38
CA VAL A 149 4.31 -30.30 6.08
C VAL A 149 4.52 -29.63 4.74
N VAL A 150 5.27 -28.53 4.72
CA VAL A 150 5.65 -27.84 3.49
C VAL A 150 7.09 -28.19 3.15
N ILE A 151 7.29 -28.88 2.03
CA ILE A 151 8.62 -29.27 1.56
C ILE A 151 9.16 -28.19 0.63
N GLY A 152 10.12 -27.42 1.12
CA GLY A 152 10.81 -26.34 0.42
C GLY A 152 10.78 -25.03 1.21
N GLY A 153 11.95 -24.55 1.64
CA GLY A 153 12.15 -23.26 2.32
C GLY A 153 12.29 -22.06 1.38
N GLY A 154 11.73 -22.16 0.16
CA GLY A 154 11.69 -21.11 -0.85
C GLY A 154 10.54 -20.11 -0.64
N LEU A 155 10.48 -19.03 -1.44
CA LEU A 155 9.46 -17.97 -1.30
C LEU A 155 8.04 -18.55 -1.20
N LEU A 156 7.67 -19.34 -2.20
CA LEU A 156 6.33 -19.93 -2.30
C LEU A 156 6.04 -20.92 -1.17
N GLY A 157 7.05 -21.67 -0.72
CA GLY A 157 6.89 -22.60 0.41
C GLY A 157 6.65 -21.86 1.72
N LEU A 158 7.39 -20.79 1.98
CA LEU A 158 7.18 -19.94 3.17
C LEU A 158 5.85 -19.19 3.13
N GLU A 159 5.46 -18.69 1.96
CA GLU A 159 4.16 -18.04 1.74
C GLU A 159 3.01 -19.06 1.95
N ALA A 160 3.14 -20.30 1.47
CA ALA A 160 2.18 -21.38 1.71
C ALA A 160 2.09 -21.77 3.19
N ALA A 161 3.24 -21.93 3.84
CA ALA A 161 3.32 -22.30 5.24
C ALA A 161 2.64 -21.26 6.14
N ASN A 162 2.91 -19.98 5.88
CA ASN A 162 2.25 -18.87 6.59
C ASN A 162 0.73 -18.87 6.33
N GLY A 163 0.30 -19.07 5.08
CA GLY A 163 -1.12 -19.14 4.74
C GLY A 163 -1.87 -20.27 5.46
N LEU A 164 -1.29 -21.49 5.49
CA LEU A 164 -1.86 -22.64 6.20
C LEU A 164 -1.87 -22.44 7.72
N MET A 165 -0.82 -21.83 8.27
CA MET A 165 -0.74 -21.49 9.69
C MET A 165 -1.83 -20.48 10.09
N LEU A 166 -2.04 -19.43 9.28
CA LEU A 166 -3.13 -18.46 9.51
C LEU A 166 -4.52 -19.09 9.42
N ARG A 167 -4.66 -20.21 8.70
CA ARG A 167 -5.87 -21.04 8.65
C ARG A 167 -6.00 -22.01 9.84
N GLY A 168 -5.05 -22.01 10.77
CA GLY A 168 -5.09 -22.77 12.02
C GLY A 168 -4.50 -24.18 11.94
N MET A 169 -3.66 -24.46 10.94
CA MET A 169 -2.85 -25.68 10.91
C MET A 169 -1.56 -25.53 11.70
N ASP A 170 -1.06 -26.63 12.26
CA ASP A 170 0.31 -26.78 12.77
C ASP A 170 1.22 -27.10 11.59
N VAL A 171 2.13 -26.19 11.26
CA VAL A 171 2.90 -26.23 10.02
C VAL A 171 4.39 -26.43 10.29
N THR A 172 4.95 -27.46 9.68
CA THR A 172 6.40 -27.70 9.65
C THR A 172 6.94 -27.49 8.24
N VAL A 173 7.90 -26.58 8.08
CA VAL A 173 8.64 -26.38 6.83
C VAL A 173 9.89 -27.24 6.85
N VAL A 174 10.03 -28.12 5.86
CA VAL A 174 11.20 -28.97 5.66
C VAL A 174 12.01 -28.37 4.52
N HIS A 175 13.31 -28.18 4.75
CA HIS A 175 14.21 -27.64 3.75
C HIS A 175 15.54 -28.37 3.76
N ILE A 176 16.08 -28.65 2.57
CA ILE A 176 17.37 -29.34 2.42
C ILE A 176 18.56 -28.42 2.68
N GLY A 177 18.38 -27.11 2.51
CA GLY A 177 19.42 -26.12 2.75
C GLY A 177 19.63 -25.85 4.24
N GLU A 178 20.80 -25.30 4.57
CA GLU A 178 21.16 -24.89 5.93
C GLU A 178 20.37 -23.66 6.43
N TRP A 179 19.81 -22.85 5.53
CA TRP A 179 18.98 -21.70 5.86
C TRP A 179 17.89 -21.49 4.80
N LEU A 180 16.90 -20.66 5.14
CA LEU A 180 15.75 -20.35 4.29
C LEU A 180 16.12 -19.37 3.18
N LEU A 181 15.45 -19.49 2.01
CA LEU A 181 15.67 -18.62 0.85
C LEU A 181 17.15 -18.52 0.44
N GLU A 182 17.90 -19.62 0.45
CA GLU A 182 19.35 -19.65 0.19
C GLU A 182 19.77 -19.14 -1.19
N ARG A 183 18.81 -19.04 -2.11
CA ARG A 183 19.01 -18.44 -3.44
C ARG A 183 18.75 -16.93 -3.48
N GLN A 184 18.20 -16.35 -2.42
CA GLN A 184 17.81 -14.94 -2.34
C GLN A 184 18.32 -14.23 -1.09
N LEU A 185 18.80 -14.95 -0.09
CA LEU A 185 19.33 -14.43 1.16
C LEU A 185 20.66 -15.10 1.48
N ASP A 186 21.54 -14.34 2.13
CA ASP A 186 22.67 -14.93 2.82
C ASP A 186 22.26 -15.58 4.14
N LYS A 187 23.21 -16.30 4.75
CA LYS A 187 22.97 -17.08 5.97
C LYS A 187 22.46 -16.22 7.13
N THR A 188 23.00 -15.00 7.30
CA THR A 188 22.60 -14.09 8.39
C THR A 188 21.16 -13.63 8.22
N SER A 189 20.78 -13.18 7.02
CA SER A 189 19.40 -12.76 6.73
C SER A 189 18.44 -13.95 6.81
N GLY A 190 18.87 -15.13 6.38
CA GLY A 190 18.10 -16.38 6.49
C GLY A 190 17.81 -16.79 7.94
N GLN A 191 18.75 -16.59 8.86
CA GLN A 191 18.57 -16.85 10.29
C GLN A 191 17.62 -15.84 10.96
N LEU A 192 17.69 -14.57 10.58
CA LEU A 192 16.74 -13.56 11.04
C LEU A 192 15.32 -13.89 10.57
N LEU A 193 15.19 -14.31 9.30
CA LEU A 193 13.92 -14.78 8.73
C LEU A 193 13.38 -16.00 9.49
N GLN A 194 14.22 -16.99 9.74
CA GLN A 194 13.84 -18.19 10.48
C GLN A 194 13.33 -17.82 11.88
N SER A 195 14.11 -17.06 12.65
CA SER A 195 13.72 -16.62 14.00
C SER A 195 12.39 -15.87 13.99
N ALA A 196 12.19 -14.96 13.02
CA ALA A 196 10.96 -14.20 12.89
C ALA A 196 9.75 -15.08 12.58
N LEU A 197 9.91 -16.11 11.74
CA LEU A 197 8.84 -17.04 11.41
C LEU A 197 8.56 -18.05 12.53
N GLU A 198 9.59 -18.51 13.25
CA GLU A 198 9.45 -19.37 14.44
C GLU A 198 8.68 -18.66 15.54
N SER A 199 8.96 -17.37 15.76
CA SER A 199 8.22 -16.54 16.73
C SER A 199 6.72 -16.44 16.44
N ARG A 200 6.31 -16.75 15.20
CA ARG A 200 4.90 -16.74 14.75
C ARG A 200 4.24 -18.11 14.81
N GLY A 201 4.99 -19.16 15.17
CA GLY A 201 4.49 -20.52 15.35
C GLY A 201 4.83 -21.49 14.23
N LEU A 202 5.57 -21.09 13.19
CA LEU A 202 6.09 -22.03 12.20
C LEU A 202 7.23 -22.86 12.80
N LYS A 203 7.30 -24.14 12.40
CA LYS A 203 8.40 -25.03 12.77
C LYS A 203 9.28 -25.27 11.55
N PHE A 204 10.59 -25.41 11.76
CA PHE A 204 11.55 -25.66 10.68
C PHE A 204 12.34 -26.94 10.93
N ARG A 205 12.55 -27.70 9.85
CA ARG A 205 13.48 -28.84 9.75
C ARG A 205 14.44 -28.54 8.61
N LEU A 206 15.53 -27.86 8.92
CA LEU A 206 16.58 -27.48 7.98
C LEU A 206 17.61 -28.60 7.84
N SER A 207 18.36 -28.60 6.72
CA SER A 207 19.33 -29.65 6.39
C SER A 207 18.76 -31.06 6.40
N GLU A 208 17.45 -31.21 6.16
CA GLU A 208 16.76 -32.49 6.26
C GLU A 208 16.29 -32.99 4.88
N GLN A 209 16.38 -34.31 4.66
CA GLN A 209 15.98 -34.93 3.40
C GLN A 209 14.78 -35.86 3.60
N THR A 210 13.67 -35.54 2.93
CA THR A 210 12.51 -36.43 2.89
C THR A 210 12.84 -37.74 2.18
N GLN A 211 12.51 -38.86 2.82
CA GLN A 211 12.73 -40.22 2.31
C GLN A 211 11.45 -40.83 1.72
N ALA A 212 10.34 -40.75 2.44
CA ALA A 212 9.05 -41.35 2.04
C ALA A 212 7.87 -40.64 2.72
N LEU A 213 6.69 -40.76 2.12
CA LEU A 213 5.41 -40.35 2.69
C LEU A 213 4.60 -41.62 2.98
N HIS A 214 4.06 -41.74 4.20
CA HIS A 214 3.33 -42.94 4.63
C HIS A 214 1.83 -42.68 4.66
N ASP A 215 1.06 -43.68 4.22
CA ASP A 215 -0.40 -43.68 4.26
C ASP A 215 -0.92 -43.79 5.71
N ALA A 216 -1.95 -43.02 6.04
CA ALA A 216 -2.73 -43.13 7.28
C ALA A 216 -3.61 -44.41 7.34
N GLY A 217 -3.57 -45.26 6.32
CA GLY A 217 -4.37 -46.47 6.16
C GLY A 217 -5.68 -46.26 5.40
N ASN A 218 -5.85 -45.11 4.74
CA ASN A 218 -7.06 -44.74 4.01
C ASN A 218 -6.77 -44.11 2.63
N GLY A 219 -5.54 -44.25 2.13
CA GLY A 219 -5.09 -43.66 0.86
C GLY A 219 -4.61 -42.21 0.96
N ARG A 220 -4.52 -41.64 2.16
CA ARG A 220 -4.07 -40.26 2.41
C ARG A 220 -2.75 -40.27 3.17
N VAL A 221 -1.92 -39.27 2.92
CA VAL A 221 -0.73 -39.04 3.75
C VAL A 221 -1.12 -38.92 5.23
N GLY A 222 -0.39 -39.64 6.08
CA GLY A 222 -0.47 -39.55 7.53
C GLY A 222 0.85 -39.12 8.18
N SER A 223 1.98 -39.30 7.50
CA SER A 223 3.28 -38.86 8.01
C SER A 223 4.36 -38.69 6.94
N VAL A 224 5.39 -37.91 7.29
CA VAL A 224 6.60 -37.69 6.50
C VAL A 224 7.79 -38.35 7.20
N GLN A 225 8.47 -39.25 6.51
CA GLN A 225 9.72 -39.87 6.98
C GLN A 225 10.93 -39.17 6.37
N PHE A 226 11.94 -38.93 7.19
CA PHE A 226 13.21 -38.34 6.80
C PHE A 226 14.33 -39.39 6.74
N LYS A 227 15.41 -39.09 6.02
CA LYS A 227 16.56 -40.01 5.87
C LYS A 227 17.30 -40.29 7.18
N ASN A 228 17.22 -39.39 8.14
CA ASN A 228 17.79 -39.58 9.47
C ASN A 228 16.99 -40.59 10.34
N GLY A 229 15.82 -41.05 9.86
CA GLY A 229 14.92 -41.98 10.54
C GLY A 229 13.73 -41.33 11.26
N ASP A 230 13.74 -40.01 11.45
CA ASP A 230 12.64 -39.27 12.07
C ASP A 230 11.36 -39.38 11.22
N ILE A 231 10.22 -39.43 11.91
CA ILE A 231 8.89 -39.42 11.30
C ILE A 231 8.04 -38.36 12.01
N ILE A 232 7.39 -37.49 11.23
CA ILE A 232 6.46 -36.47 11.76
C ILE A 232 5.06 -36.64 11.15
N PRO A 233 3.99 -36.37 11.90
CA PRO A 233 2.62 -36.45 11.39
C PRO A 233 2.37 -35.38 10.31
N ALA A 234 1.61 -35.74 9.29
CA ALA A 234 1.21 -34.84 8.21
C ALA A 234 -0.12 -35.30 7.60
N ASP A 235 -1.13 -34.43 7.65
CA ASP A 235 -2.41 -34.62 6.99
C ASP A 235 -2.42 -33.98 5.58
N LEU A 236 -1.50 -33.04 5.36
CA LEU A 236 -1.28 -32.29 4.13
C LEU A 236 0.23 -32.16 3.89
N VAL A 237 0.70 -32.51 2.70
CA VAL A 237 2.07 -32.27 2.26
C VAL A 237 2.04 -31.35 1.03
N VAL A 238 2.61 -30.16 1.18
CA VAL A 238 2.74 -29.20 0.07
C VAL A 238 4.16 -29.23 -0.47
N MET A 239 4.34 -29.66 -1.71
CA MET A 239 5.64 -29.68 -2.38
C MET A 239 5.92 -28.36 -3.08
N ALA A 240 6.76 -27.53 -2.46
CA ALA A 240 7.27 -26.26 -2.98
C ALA A 240 8.77 -26.35 -3.31
N ALA A 241 9.20 -27.48 -3.90
CA ALA A 241 10.60 -27.80 -4.20
C ALA A 241 11.14 -27.20 -5.52
N GLY A 242 10.46 -26.16 -6.04
CA GLY A 242 10.77 -25.51 -7.32
C GLY A 242 9.79 -25.88 -8.43
N ILE A 243 10.05 -25.34 -9.62
CA ILE A 243 9.21 -25.48 -10.81
C ILE A 243 10.02 -26.01 -11.99
N ARG A 244 9.33 -26.67 -12.93
CA ARG A 244 9.89 -27.14 -14.20
C ARG A 244 9.18 -26.48 -15.38
N PRO A 245 9.91 -25.83 -16.29
CA PRO A 245 9.36 -25.29 -17.54
C PRO A 245 8.57 -26.34 -18.33
N ASN A 246 7.40 -25.97 -18.83
CA ASN A 246 6.53 -26.87 -19.59
C ASN A 246 6.98 -26.97 -21.06
N THR A 247 7.94 -27.85 -21.34
CA THR A 247 8.57 -28.03 -22.66
C THR A 247 7.98 -29.16 -23.49
N GLU A 248 7.24 -30.09 -22.89
CA GLU A 248 6.78 -31.34 -23.52
C GLU A 248 6.08 -31.12 -24.88
N LEU A 249 5.20 -30.11 -24.97
CA LEU A 249 4.49 -29.80 -26.21
C LEU A 249 5.44 -29.30 -27.32
N ALA A 250 6.44 -28.52 -26.96
CA ALA A 250 7.43 -27.99 -27.89
C ALA A 250 8.40 -29.10 -28.36
N GLU A 251 8.80 -29.99 -27.45
CA GLU A 251 9.63 -31.16 -27.76
C GLU A 251 8.92 -32.11 -28.74
N LYS A 252 7.64 -32.43 -28.48
CA LYS A 252 6.79 -33.20 -29.41
C LYS A 252 6.63 -32.54 -30.77
N ALA A 253 6.65 -31.21 -30.81
CA ALA A 253 6.64 -30.43 -32.05
C ALA A 253 8.03 -30.32 -32.73
N GLY A 254 9.07 -30.95 -32.17
CA GLY A 254 10.43 -30.89 -32.70
C GLY A 254 11.08 -29.50 -32.58
N LEU A 255 10.71 -28.73 -31.55
CA LEU A 255 11.38 -27.48 -31.19
C LEU A 255 12.50 -27.77 -30.18
N PRO A 256 13.71 -27.21 -30.38
CA PRO A 256 14.82 -27.39 -29.45
C PRO A 256 14.49 -26.90 -28.04
N CYS A 257 14.71 -27.76 -27.05
CA CYS A 257 14.52 -27.45 -25.64
C CYS A 257 15.78 -27.83 -24.85
N SER A 258 16.02 -27.11 -23.75
CA SER A 258 17.07 -27.41 -22.76
C SER A 258 16.48 -27.23 -21.36
N ARG A 259 16.92 -26.23 -20.59
CA ARG A 259 16.25 -25.79 -19.35
C ARG A 259 14.88 -25.13 -19.58
N GLY A 260 14.42 -25.04 -20.84
CA GLY A 260 13.19 -24.44 -21.32
C GLY A 260 13.19 -24.48 -22.86
N ILE A 261 12.14 -23.97 -23.50
CA ILE A 261 12.05 -23.84 -24.96
C ILE A 261 13.07 -22.80 -25.41
N LEU A 262 14.01 -23.18 -26.29
CA LEU A 262 15.08 -22.27 -26.70
C LEU A 262 14.52 -21.13 -27.55
N VAL A 263 14.85 -19.89 -27.17
CA VAL A 263 14.47 -18.68 -27.89
C VAL A 263 15.63 -17.73 -28.11
N ASN A 264 15.55 -16.97 -29.20
CA ASN A 264 16.48 -15.89 -29.52
C ASN A 264 16.14 -14.57 -28.80
N ASP A 265 16.87 -13.51 -29.11
CA ASP A 265 16.67 -12.18 -28.49
C ASP A 265 15.34 -11.49 -28.88
N THR A 266 14.58 -12.03 -29.85
CA THR A 266 13.21 -11.59 -30.20
C THR A 266 12.12 -12.53 -29.67
N LEU A 267 12.50 -13.51 -28.84
CA LEU A 267 11.65 -14.54 -28.25
C LEU A 267 11.06 -15.53 -29.27
N GLN A 268 11.60 -15.56 -30.49
CA GLN A 268 11.30 -16.59 -31.48
C GLN A 268 12.03 -17.88 -31.12
N THR A 269 11.34 -19.00 -31.32
CA THR A 269 11.94 -20.34 -31.29
C THR A 269 12.72 -20.61 -32.59
N TYR A 270 13.26 -21.82 -32.72
CA TYR A 270 13.86 -22.29 -33.97
C TYR A 270 12.90 -22.19 -35.18
N ASP A 271 11.59 -22.34 -34.97
CA ASP A 271 10.60 -22.07 -36.01
C ASP A 271 10.25 -20.58 -36.01
N PRO A 272 10.47 -19.84 -37.12
CA PRO A 272 10.26 -18.39 -37.15
C PRO A 272 8.79 -17.97 -36.97
N ARG A 273 7.85 -18.91 -37.07
CA ARG A 273 6.41 -18.66 -36.81
C ARG A 273 6.02 -18.85 -35.36
N ILE A 274 6.89 -19.45 -34.55
CA ILE A 274 6.58 -19.87 -33.17
C ILE A 274 7.47 -19.10 -32.20
N TYR A 275 6.84 -18.54 -31.18
CA TYR A 275 7.44 -17.78 -30.10
C TYR A 275 7.24 -18.54 -28.81
N ALA A 276 8.15 -18.37 -27.86
CA ALA A 276 7.94 -18.85 -26.49
C ALA A 276 8.33 -17.76 -25.49
N ILE A 277 7.51 -17.60 -24.46
CA ILE A 277 7.70 -16.57 -23.43
C ILE A 277 7.31 -17.08 -22.05
N GLY A 278 7.70 -16.38 -21.00
CA GLY A 278 7.38 -16.77 -19.65
C GLY A 278 8.34 -17.82 -19.12
N GLU A 279 7.92 -18.55 -18.09
CA GLU A 279 8.74 -19.58 -17.45
C GLU A 279 9.06 -20.77 -18.36
N CYS A 280 8.27 -21.00 -19.42
CA CYS A 280 8.56 -22.07 -20.38
C CYS A 280 9.74 -21.74 -21.30
N ALA A 281 10.14 -20.47 -21.42
CA ALA A 281 11.18 -20.03 -22.35
C ALA A 281 12.58 -20.03 -21.71
N SER A 282 13.57 -20.47 -22.49
CA SER A 282 14.99 -20.38 -22.14
C SER A 282 15.68 -19.42 -23.09
N HIS A 283 16.04 -18.24 -22.57
CA HIS A 283 16.79 -17.21 -23.28
C HIS A 283 18.23 -17.21 -22.80
N ARG A 284 19.18 -17.38 -23.73
CA ARG A 284 20.63 -17.45 -23.43
C ARG A 284 20.99 -18.42 -22.29
N GLY A 285 20.29 -19.56 -22.23
CA GLY A 285 20.49 -20.61 -21.22
C GLY A 285 19.78 -20.39 -19.88
N ILE A 286 19.03 -19.30 -19.73
CA ILE A 286 18.32 -18.94 -18.49
C ILE A 286 16.80 -19.05 -18.71
N ALA A 287 16.13 -19.74 -17.79
CA ALA A 287 14.66 -19.74 -17.68
C ALA A 287 14.28 -18.95 -16.43
N TYR A 288 13.52 -17.87 -16.60
CA TYR A 288 13.17 -16.96 -15.52
C TYR A 288 11.88 -17.40 -14.82
N GLY A 289 11.93 -17.46 -13.48
CA GLY A 289 10.80 -17.80 -12.60
C GLY A 289 10.10 -16.60 -11.97
N LEU A 290 10.24 -15.40 -12.54
CA LEU A 290 9.80 -14.14 -11.93
C LEU A 290 9.06 -13.26 -12.94
N VAL A 291 7.97 -12.63 -12.50
CA VAL A 291 7.04 -11.88 -13.38
C VAL A 291 7.67 -10.69 -14.08
N ALA A 292 8.57 -9.94 -13.43
CA ALA A 292 9.22 -8.78 -14.06
C ALA A 292 9.99 -9.18 -15.34
N PRO A 293 10.90 -10.18 -15.30
CA PRO A 293 11.48 -10.75 -16.51
C PRO A 293 10.46 -11.21 -17.56
N LEU A 294 9.36 -11.86 -17.15
CA LEU A 294 8.35 -12.33 -18.12
C LEU A 294 7.63 -11.17 -18.82
N PHE A 295 7.42 -10.05 -18.12
CA PHE A 295 6.80 -8.85 -18.69
C PHE A 295 7.77 -8.09 -19.62
N GLU A 296 9.06 -8.12 -19.34
CA GLU A 296 10.09 -7.64 -20.27
C GLU A 296 10.11 -8.49 -21.56
N GLN A 297 10.07 -9.82 -21.43
CA GLN A 297 9.94 -10.73 -22.58
C GLN A 297 8.67 -10.43 -23.39
N ALA A 298 7.53 -10.22 -22.71
CA ALA A 298 6.25 -9.92 -23.34
C ALA A 298 6.31 -8.65 -24.22
N LYS A 299 6.94 -7.58 -23.73
CA LYS A 299 7.12 -6.33 -24.49
C LYS A 299 7.94 -6.54 -25.76
N VAL A 300 9.04 -7.29 -25.68
CA VAL A 300 9.91 -7.56 -26.84
C VAL A 300 9.20 -8.49 -27.83
N CYS A 301 8.53 -9.54 -27.36
CA CYS A 301 7.76 -10.45 -28.21
C CYS A 301 6.63 -9.70 -28.94
N ALA A 302 5.89 -8.83 -28.24
CA ALA A 302 4.83 -8.01 -28.82
C ALA A 302 5.38 -7.06 -29.90
N ASN A 303 6.54 -6.43 -29.68
CA ASN A 303 7.21 -5.59 -30.67
C ASN A 303 7.53 -6.35 -31.97
N HIS A 304 8.02 -7.58 -31.84
CA HIS A 304 8.34 -8.41 -32.98
C HIS A 304 7.08 -8.94 -33.68
N LEU A 305 6.06 -9.37 -32.92
CA LEU A 305 4.76 -9.77 -33.47
C LEU A 305 4.05 -8.61 -34.19
N ALA A 306 4.22 -7.38 -33.73
CA ALA A 306 3.73 -6.16 -34.40
C ALA A 306 4.54 -5.78 -35.67
N GLN A 307 5.54 -6.58 -36.05
CA GLN A 307 6.40 -6.37 -37.23
C GLN A 307 7.25 -5.09 -37.16
N LEU A 308 7.55 -4.59 -35.96
CA LEU A 308 8.37 -3.40 -35.75
C LEU A 308 9.87 -3.73 -35.65
N GLY A 309 10.22 -4.82 -34.96
CA GLY A 309 11.55 -5.44 -35.00
C GLY A 309 12.71 -4.63 -34.39
N PHE A 310 12.43 -3.58 -33.60
CA PHE A 310 13.49 -2.73 -33.02
C PHE A 310 13.88 -3.11 -31.59
N ALA A 311 13.11 -3.95 -30.91
CA ALA A 311 13.38 -4.36 -29.54
C ALA A 311 14.09 -5.72 -29.48
N THR A 312 15.02 -5.87 -28.53
CA THR A 312 15.71 -7.13 -28.24
C THR A 312 15.77 -7.37 -26.73
N TYR A 313 15.49 -8.60 -26.30
CA TYR A 313 15.61 -9.02 -24.92
C TYR A 313 17.06 -9.43 -24.63
N LYS A 314 17.69 -8.78 -23.64
CA LYS A 314 19.11 -8.98 -23.29
C LYS A 314 19.31 -9.85 -22.04
N GLY A 315 18.22 -10.35 -21.45
CA GLY A 315 18.19 -10.91 -20.10
C GLY A 315 17.83 -9.85 -19.05
N SER A 316 17.35 -10.31 -17.90
CA SER A 316 16.91 -9.46 -16.78
C SER A 316 17.80 -9.62 -15.56
N VAL A 317 18.05 -8.51 -14.85
CA VAL A 317 18.56 -8.53 -13.47
C VAL A 317 17.38 -8.74 -12.54
N THR A 318 17.45 -9.72 -11.66
CA THR A 318 16.34 -10.06 -10.78
C THR A 318 16.44 -9.35 -9.45
N SER A 319 15.29 -8.92 -8.91
CA SER A 319 15.15 -8.59 -7.50
C SER A 319 14.06 -9.45 -6.88
N THR A 320 14.17 -9.70 -5.58
CA THR A 320 13.22 -10.53 -4.82
C THR A 320 12.71 -9.77 -3.61
N LYS A 321 11.41 -9.95 -3.32
CA LYS A 321 10.75 -9.59 -2.08
C LYS A 321 9.87 -10.75 -1.61
N LEU A 322 9.77 -10.98 -0.31
CA LEU A 322 8.87 -11.96 0.30
C LEU A 322 7.54 -11.29 0.68
N LYS A 323 6.41 -12.00 0.54
CA LYS A 323 5.07 -11.47 0.83
C LYS A 323 4.47 -12.08 2.09
N VAL A 324 5.27 -12.14 3.15
CA VAL A 324 4.78 -12.50 4.47
C VAL A 324 4.60 -11.20 5.25
N THR A 325 3.36 -10.87 5.57
CA THR A 325 2.99 -9.62 6.27
C THR A 325 3.85 -9.40 7.51
N GLY A 326 4.50 -8.24 7.60
CA GLY A 326 5.38 -7.88 8.71
C GLY A 326 6.78 -8.52 8.67
N ILE A 327 7.21 -9.07 7.53
CA ILE A 327 8.61 -9.43 7.27
C ILE A 327 9.05 -8.70 6.01
N ASP A 328 9.96 -7.75 6.19
CA ASP A 328 10.51 -6.97 5.10
C ASP A 328 11.87 -7.54 4.70
N LEU A 329 11.97 -8.06 3.48
CA LEU A 329 13.25 -8.48 2.89
C LEU A 329 13.36 -8.06 1.43
N PHE A 330 14.59 -7.81 1.01
CA PHE A 330 14.92 -7.43 -0.36
C PHE A 330 16.27 -8.00 -0.77
N SER A 331 16.36 -8.55 -1.98
CA SER A 331 17.66 -8.85 -2.57
C SER A 331 17.72 -8.59 -4.06
N ALA A 332 18.92 -8.28 -4.55
CA ALA A 332 19.20 -7.99 -5.95
C ALA A 332 20.64 -8.34 -6.32
N GLY A 333 20.85 -8.72 -7.58
CA GLY A 333 22.19 -8.92 -8.16
C GLY A 333 22.98 -10.07 -7.49
N ASP A 334 24.30 -9.98 -7.53
CA ASP A 334 25.22 -10.89 -6.83
C ASP A 334 25.44 -10.45 -5.39
N PHE A 335 24.45 -10.72 -4.54
CA PHE A 335 24.48 -10.36 -3.12
C PHE A 335 25.31 -11.33 -2.26
N MET A 336 25.72 -12.47 -2.80
CA MET A 336 26.63 -13.40 -2.11
C MET A 336 28.05 -12.86 -2.16
N GLY A 337 28.47 -12.39 -3.35
CA GLY A 337 29.84 -11.97 -3.64
C GLY A 337 30.77 -13.16 -3.86
N GLY A 338 32.07 -12.88 -3.90
CA GLY A 338 33.10 -13.88 -4.15
C GLY A 338 34.51 -13.28 -4.22
N GLU A 339 35.43 -14.02 -4.82
CA GLU A 339 36.80 -13.56 -5.03
C GLU A 339 36.82 -12.27 -5.87
N GLY A 340 37.57 -11.26 -5.41
CA GLY A 340 37.62 -9.94 -6.06
C GLY A 340 36.41 -9.04 -5.79
N THR A 341 35.57 -9.36 -4.79
CA THR A 341 34.49 -8.47 -4.34
C THR A 341 34.74 -7.92 -2.94
N GLU A 342 34.19 -6.76 -2.65
CA GLU A 342 34.19 -6.11 -1.34
C GLU A 342 32.76 -6.07 -0.77
N THR A 343 32.63 -6.03 0.55
CA THR A 343 31.32 -5.99 1.21
C THR A 343 31.22 -4.87 2.24
N ILE A 344 30.13 -4.11 2.20
CA ILE A 344 29.74 -3.18 3.28
C ILE A 344 28.53 -3.79 3.99
N THR A 345 28.61 -3.91 5.32
CA THR A 345 27.57 -4.57 6.13
C THR A 345 27.14 -3.69 7.30
N LEU A 346 25.84 -3.57 7.50
CA LEU A 346 25.20 -3.01 8.69
C LEU A 346 24.35 -4.11 9.32
N SER A 347 24.56 -4.37 10.61
CA SER A 347 23.81 -5.40 11.35
C SER A 347 23.39 -4.87 12.71
N ASP A 348 22.08 -4.84 12.94
CA ASP A 348 21.44 -4.63 14.24
C ASP A 348 20.47 -5.78 14.50
N PRO A 349 20.95 -6.90 15.09
CA PRO A 349 20.11 -8.06 15.37
C PRO A 349 18.97 -7.78 16.37
N ILE A 350 19.14 -6.81 17.29
CA ILE A 350 18.11 -6.45 18.28
C ILE A 350 16.99 -5.66 17.61
N GLY A 351 17.35 -4.71 16.74
CA GLY A 351 16.40 -3.98 15.89
C GLY A 351 15.81 -4.80 14.74
N GLY A 352 16.33 -6.00 14.49
CA GLY A 352 15.92 -6.86 13.38
C GLY A 352 16.32 -6.32 12.00
N VAL A 353 17.42 -5.55 11.93
CA VAL A 353 17.89 -4.90 10.69
C VAL A 353 19.21 -5.52 10.24
N TYR A 354 19.28 -5.88 8.96
CA TYR A 354 20.51 -6.29 8.31
C TYR A 354 20.57 -5.73 6.89
N LYS A 355 21.69 -5.14 6.51
CA LYS A 355 21.96 -4.67 5.15
C LYS A 355 23.36 -5.12 4.75
N LYS A 356 23.48 -5.79 3.61
CA LYS A 356 24.75 -6.17 2.99
C LYS A 356 24.75 -5.67 1.55
N LEU A 357 25.81 -4.97 1.19
CA LEU A 357 26.08 -4.48 -0.16
C LEU A 357 27.37 -5.14 -0.66
N VAL A 358 27.35 -5.62 -1.90
CA VAL A 358 28.49 -6.29 -2.55
C VAL A 358 28.97 -5.44 -3.71
N ILE A 359 30.27 -5.17 -3.73
CA ILE A 359 30.91 -4.24 -4.65
C ILE A 359 32.00 -4.99 -5.40
N LYS A 360 32.14 -4.71 -6.70
CA LYS A 360 33.21 -5.23 -7.53
C LYS A 360 33.69 -4.13 -8.47
N ASP A 361 34.99 -3.87 -8.50
CA ASP A 361 35.61 -2.88 -9.39
C ASP A 361 34.92 -1.49 -9.29
N ASP A 362 34.68 -1.02 -8.06
CA ASP A 362 33.95 0.22 -7.73
C ASP A 362 32.48 0.29 -8.20
N ILE A 363 31.85 -0.85 -8.51
CA ILE A 363 30.44 -0.93 -8.92
C ILE A 363 29.66 -1.77 -7.90
N LEU A 364 28.46 -1.31 -7.53
CA LEU A 364 27.54 -2.13 -6.73
C LEU A 364 26.99 -3.28 -7.58
N VAL A 365 27.34 -4.52 -7.22
CA VAL A 365 26.92 -5.72 -7.96
C VAL A 365 25.82 -6.51 -7.24
N GLY A 366 25.59 -6.27 -5.95
CA GLY A 366 24.55 -6.96 -5.20
C GLY A 366 24.12 -6.26 -3.91
N ALA A 367 22.90 -6.56 -3.47
CA ALA A 367 22.33 -6.08 -2.21
C ALA A 367 21.46 -7.16 -1.56
N CYS A 368 21.57 -7.32 -0.24
CA CYS A 368 20.72 -8.17 0.61
C CYS A 368 20.29 -7.36 1.83
N LEU A 369 19.00 -7.10 1.98
CA LEU A 369 18.41 -6.28 3.03
C LEU A 369 17.33 -7.08 3.77
N TYR A 370 17.27 -6.90 5.08
CA TYR A 370 16.29 -7.48 5.99
C TYR A 370 15.88 -6.44 7.05
N GLY A 371 14.59 -6.37 7.36
CA GLY A 371 14.00 -5.38 8.26
C GLY A 371 13.86 -4.01 7.59
N ASP A 372 14.97 -3.30 7.41
CA ASP A 372 14.98 -2.02 6.68
C ASP A 372 15.29 -2.23 5.20
N THR A 373 14.23 -2.23 4.38
CA THR A 373 14.29 -2.46 2.94
C THR A 373 13.90 -1.25 2.09
N ALA A 374 13.74 -0.07 2.71
CA ALA A 374 13.20 1.13 2.06
C ALA A 374 13.99 1.51 0.79
N ASP A 375 15.32 1.37 0.85
CA ASP A 375 16.25 1.72 -0.23
C ASP A 375 16.48 0.59 -1.24
N GLY A 376 15.81 -0.56 -1.12
CA GLY A 376 16.03 -1.71 -2.01
C GLY A 376 15.88 -1.37 -3.50
N GLY A 377 14.87 -0.56 -3.84
CA GLY A 377 14.67 -0.10 -5.22
C GLY A 377 15.80 0.81 -5.72
N TRP A 378 16.41 1.60 -4.84
CA TRP A 378 17.55 2.44 -5.18
C TRP A 378 18.80 1.61 -5.46
N TYR A 379 19.14 0.66 -4.56
CA TYR A 379 20.26 -0.25 -4.77
C TYR A 379 20.08 -1.08 -6.06
N PHE A 380 18.87 -1.56 -6.33
CA PHE A 380 18.56 -2.29 -7.56
C PHE A 380 18.89 -1.47 -8.81
N ARG A 381 18.54 -0.18 -8.79
CA ARG A 381 18.83 0.74 -9.89
C ARG A 381 20.33 0.89 -10.10
N GLN A 382 21.10 1.10 -9.02
CA GLN A 382 22.57 1.18 -9.11
C GLN A 382 23.18 -0.10 -9.70
N ILE A 383 22.71 -1.28 -9.26
CA ILE A 383 23.15 -2.58 -9.80
C ILE A 383 22.81 -2.71 -11.28
N ARG A 384 21.60 -2.32 -11.69
CA ARG A 384 21.15 -2.42 -13.09
C ARG A 384 21.92 -1.48 -14.02
N GLU A 385 22.30 -0.31 -13.51
CA GLU A 385 22.95 0.75 -14.28
C GLU A 385 24.49 0.63 -14.27
N ASN A 386 25.06 -0.28 -13.46
CA ASN A 386 26.51 -0.43 -13.27
C ASN A 386 27.20 0.89 -12.91
N HIS A 387 26.56 1.71 -12.07
CA HIS A 387 27.14 2.98 -11.66
C HIS A 387 28.34 2.78 -10.74
N ALA A 388 29.39 3.57 -10.98
CA ALA A 388 30.53 3.68 -10.08
C ALA A 388 30.10 4.32 -8.76
N ILE A 389 30.55 3.77 -7.64
CA ILE A 389 30.11 4.20 -6.31
C ILE A 389 31.12 5.08 -5.58
N GLY A 390 32.30 5.36 -6.15
CA GLY A 390 33.39 6.07 -5.47
C GLY A 390 32.97 7.34 -4.73
N GLU A 391 32.15 8.21 -5.36
CA GLU A 391 31.71 9.48 -4.75
C GLU A 391 30.65 9.31 -3.65
N ILE A 392 29.93 8.19 -3.66
CA ILE A 392 28.79 7.93 -2.76
C ILE A 392 29.10 6.85 -1.72
N ARG A 393 30.28 6.23 -1.78
CA ARG A 393 30.63 5.02 -1.03
C ARG A 393 30.43 5.16 0.48
N ASP A 394 30.83 6.30 1.05
CA ASP A 394 30.75 6.54 2.51
C ASP A 394 29.31 6.66 3.02
N HIS A 395 28.37 6.99 2.13
CA HIS A 395 26.95 7.20 2.44
C HIS A 395 26.07 6.08 1.87
N LEU A 396 26.65 5.21 1.03
CA LEU A 396 25.98 4.16 0.27
C LEU A 396 25.11 3.28 1.17
N MET A 397 25.59 2.91 2.36
CA MET A 397 24.86 2.04 3.31
C MET A 397 23.56 2.65 3.85
N PHE A 398 23.48 3.98 3.89
CA PHE A 398 22.35 4.71 4.49
C PHE A 398 21.30 5.13 3.46
N GLY A 399 21.44 4.69 2.21
CA GLY A 399 20.43 4.86 1.18
C GLY A 399 20.43 6.22 0.49
N GLU A 400 19.48 6.41 -0.44
CA GLU A 400 19.41 7.59 -1.32
C GLU A 400 19.29 8.90 -0.52
N ASN A 401 18.58 8.87 0.61
CA ASN A 401 18.29 10.06 1.40
C ASN A 401 19.50 10.55 2.22
N ALA A 402 20.45 9.66 2.52
CA ALA A 402 21.66 10.02 3.26
C ALA A 402 22.71 10.74 2.41
N LEU A 403 22.54 10.75 1.09
CA LEU A 403 23.37 11.55 0.18
C LEU A 403 23.13 13.06 0.31
N GLY A 404 22.12 13.49 1.07
CA GLY A 404 21.93 14.84 1.60
C GLY A 404 22.41 16.01 0.73
N ASP A 405 21.46 16.67 0.07
CA ASP A 405 21.45 18.14 -0.06
C ASP A 405 22.78 18.82 -0.45
N VAL A 406 23.37 18.43 -1.59
CA VAL A 406 24.15 19.38 -2.39
C VAL A 406 23.16 20.34 -3.05
N GLY A 407 22.90 21.41 -2.30
CA GLY A 407 21.75 22.29 -2.45
C GLY A 407 21.38 22.64 -3.89
N HIS A 408 20.14 22.31 -4.24
CA HIS A 408 19.23 23.16 -4.98
C HIS A 408 17.81 22.66 -4.69
N GLN A 409 16.86 23.59 -4.73
CA GLN A 409 15.44 23.39 -4.47
C GLN A 409 14.91 22.11 -5.16
N GLY A 410 13.99 21.40 -4.49
CA GLY A 410 13.41 20.13 -4.94
C GLY A 410 12.55 20.16 -6.21
N GLN A 411 13.01 20.82 -7.27
CA GLN A 411 12.39 20.84 -8.60
C GLN A 411 13.12 19.97 -9.63
N ASP A 412 14.36 19.51 -9.39
CA ASP A 412 15.19 18.91 -10.45
C ASP A 412 15.26 17.37 -10.50
N LYS A 413 14.57 16.63 -9.61
CA LYS A 413 14.65 15.15 -9.61
C LYS A 413 14.08 14.54 -10.90
N ALA A 414 13.02 15.10 -11.47
CA ALA A 414 12.44 14.60 -12.72
C ALA A 414 13.26 14.99 -13.97
N MET A 415 14.05 16.08 -13.94
CA MET A 415 14.84 16.52 -15.10
C MET A 415 16.04 15.59 -15.34
N SER A 416 16.71 15.17 -14.27
CA SER A 416 17.90 14.30 -14.32
C SER A 416 17.61 12.82 -14.56
N MET A 417 16.34 12.38 -14.46
CA MET A 417 15.94 10.99 -14.67
C MET A 417 15.98 10.59 -16.16
N ALA A 418 16.53 9.42 -16.46
CA ALA A 418 16.37 8.79 -17.77
C ALA A 418 14.91 8.32 -17.99
N ASP A 419 14.47 8.20 -19.24
CA ASP A 419 13.12 7.71 -19.57
C ASP A 419 12.88 6.26 -19.11
N SER A 420 13.94 5.46 -18.97
CA SER A 420 13.90 4.10 -18.41
C SER A 420 13.85 4.05 -16.88
N ALA A 421 13.96 5.19 -16.19
CA ALA A 421 13.96 5.25 -14.74
C ALA A 421 12.57 4.97 -14.18
N GLU A 422 12.48 4.04 -13.23
CA GLU A 422 11.21 3.64 -12.62
C GLU A 422 10.70 4.73 -11.66
N VAL A 423 9.44 5.11 -11.84
CA VAL A 423 8.76 6.17 -11.09
C VAL A 423 7.75 5.58 -10.12
N CYS A 424 6.99 4.56 -10.54
CA CYS A 424 6.01 3.88 -9.71
C CYS A 424 6.41 2.42 -9.46
N GLY A 425 7.00 2.15 -8.29
CA GLY A 425 7.43 0.80 -7.88
C GLY A 425 6.31 -0.23 -7.75
N CYS A 426 5.08 0.20 -7.46
CA CYS A 426 3.94 -0.71 -7.30
C CYS A 426 3.39 -1.19 -8.65
N ASN A 427 3.50 -0.38 -9.70
CA ASN A 427 2.90 -0.66 -11.01
C ASN A 427 3.94 -0.75 -12.14
N GLY A 428 5.25 -0.67 -11.81
CA GLY A 428 6.35 -0.77 -12.76
C GLY A 428 6.38 0.33 -13.81
N VAL A 429 5.91 1.53 -13.48
CA VAL A 429 5.77 2.64 -14.45
C VAL A 429 7.04 3.47 -14.47
N CYS A 430 7.66 3.64 -15.65
CA CYS A 430 8.88 4.43 -15.84
C CYS A 430 8.57 5.87 -16.30
N LYS A 431 9.54 6.78 -16.14
CA LYS A 431 9.43 8.19 -16.57
C LYS A 431 8.98 8.31 -18.02
N GLY A 432 9.61 7.57 -18.94
CA GLY A 432 9.29 7.59 -20.36
C GLY A 432 7.87 7.14 -20.66
N THR A 433 7.30 6.21 -19.86
CA THR A 433 5.88 5.82 -19.98
C THR A 433 4.96 6.97 -19.59
N ILE A 434 5.32 7.73 -18.57
CA ILE A 434 4.58 8.91 -18.13
C ILE A 434 4.71 10.04 -19.16
N VAL A 435 5.94 10.37 -19.59
CA VAL A 435 6.24 11.37 -20.61
C VAL A 435 5.49 11.06 -21.92
N LYS A 436 5.57 9.82 -22.39
CA LYS A 436 4.88 9.36 -23.60
C LYS A 436 3.36 9.48 -23.46
N ALA A 437 2.79 9.03 -22.35
CA ALA A 437 1.34 9.16 -22.10
C ALA A 437 0.91 10.63 -22.08
N ILE A 438 1.70 11.51 -21.47
CA ILE A 438 1.46 12.96 -21.46
C ILE A 438 1.45 13.53 -22.88
N GLN A 439 2.45 13.19 -23.69
CA GLN A 439 2.59 13.71 -25.06
C GLN A 439 1.54 13.16 -26.02
N GLU A 440 1.28 11.85 -25.99
CA GLU A 440 0.37 11.18 -26.94
C GLU A 440 -1.10 11.46 -26.65
N HIS A 441 -1.47 11.58 -25.37
CA HIS A 441 -2.85 11.80 -24.97
C HIS A 441 -3.13 13.24 -24.57
N GLY A 442 -2.13 14.14 -24.64
CA GLY A 442 -2.27 15.54 -24.22
C GLY A 442 -2.74 15.64 -22.76
N LEU A 443 -2.04 14.95 -21.85
CA LEU A 443 -2.41 14.94 -20.44
C LEU A 443 -1.82 16.17 -19.75
N PHE A 444 -2.62 16.90 -19.01
CA PHE A 444 -2.17 18.12 -18.36
C PHE A 444 -2.22 18.03 -16.83
N SER A 445 -2.81 16.98 -16.25
CA SER A 445 -2.93 16.81 -14.80
C SER A 445 -2.42 15.45 -14.27
N VAL A 446 -1.99 15.43 -13.00
CA VAL A 446 -1.52 14.19 -12.33
C VAL A 446 -2.62 13.13 -12.27
N ASP A 447 -3.90 13.51 -12.19
CA ASP A 447 -5.01 12.56 -12.14
C ASP A 447 -5.29 11.92 -13.49
N GLU A 448 -5.08 12.64 -14.59
CA GLU A 448 -5.09 12.07 -15.93
C GLU A 448 -3.91 11.11 -16.11
N VAL A 449 -2.70 11.50 -15.67
CA VAL A 449 -1.55 10.60 -15.69
C VAL A 449 -1.81 9.33 -14.88
N LYS A 450 -2.42 9.44 -13.68
CA LYS A 450 -2.86 8.27 -12.88
C LYS A 450 -3.83 7.38 -13.65
N LYS A 451 -4.84 7.97 -14.30
CA LYS A 451 -5.87 7.23 -15.03
C LYS A 451 -5.28 6.42 -16.19
N HIS A 452 -4.33 7.01 -16.92
CA HIS A 452 -3.73 6.44 -18.13
C HIS A 452 -2.53 5.54 -17.86
N THR A 453 -1.71 5.82 -16.85
CA THR A 453 -0.47 5.08 -16.59
C THR A 453 -0.54 4.17 -15.36
N LYS A 454 -1.54 4.37 -14.49
CA LYS A 454 -1.61 3.79 -13.13
C LYS A 454 -0.47 4.23 -12.20
N ALA A 455 0.45 5.11 -12.61
CA ALA A 455 1.41 5.69 -11.68
C ALA A 455 0.64 6.46 -10.57
N ALA A 456 1.07 6.34 -9.32
CA ALA A 456 0.44 6.95 -8.14
C ALA A 456 -0.99 6.50 -7.77
N SER A 457 -1.50 5.40 -8.36
CA SER A 457 -2.86 4.90 -8.05
C SER A 457 -2.95 3.87 -6.92
N SER A 458 -1.87 3.14 -6.61
CA SER A 458 -1.91 2.02 -5.64
C SER A 458 -1.57 2.47 -4.21
N CYS A 459 -0.31 2.87 -3.95
CA CYS A 459 0.13 3.34 -2.62
C CYS A 459 0.29 4.87 -2.52
N GLY A 460 0.25 5.56 -3.67
CA GLY A 460 0.38 7.03 -3.75
C GLY A 460 1.78 7.61 -3.52
N SER A 461 2.79 6.81 -3.14
CA SER A 461 4.12 7.30 -2.77
C SER A 461 4.87 8.03 -3.88
N CYS A 462 4.58 7.70 -5.15
CA CYS A 462 5.19 8.30 -6.33
C CYS A 462 4.46 9.54 -6.89
N ALA A 463 3.37 10.00 -6.25
CA ALA A 463 2.52 11.08 -6.78
C ALA A 463 3.29 12.39 -7.04
N GLY A 464 4.17 12.80 -6.11
CA GLY A 464 4.97 14.02 -6.29
C GLY A 464 6.01 13.91 -7.42
N LEU A 465 6.55 12.72 -7.65
CA LEU A 465 7.49 12.49 -8.77
C LEU A 465 6.77 12.48 -10.12
N VAL A 466 5.56 11.92 -10.17
CA VAL A 466 4.67 11.99 -11.34
C VAL A 466 4.32 13.44 -11.69
N GLU A 467 4.06 14.26 -10.68
CA GLU A 467 3.79 15.70 -10.82
C GLU A 467 4.99 16.44 -11.42
N GLN A 468 6.20 16.19 -10.90
CA GLN A 468 7.43 16.80 -11.45
C GLN A 468 7.69 16.38 -12.90
N ILE A 469 7.45 15.12 -13.26
CA ILE A 469 7.60 14.64 -14.65
C ILE A 469 6.57 15.32 -15.56
N LEU A 470 5.33 15.48 -15.09
CA LEU A 470 4.29 16.19 -15.81
C LEU A 470 4.69 17.64 -16.09
N ILE A 471 5.12 18.38 -15.07
CA ILE A 471 5.63 19.77 -15.21
C ILE A 471 6.75 19.81 -16.25
N ASN A 472 7.71 18.90 -16.19
CA ASN A 472 8.85 18.91 -17.11
C ASN A 472 8.49 18.51 -18.55
N THR A 473 7.43 17.72 -18.74
CA THR A 473 7.05 17.22 -20.07
C THR A 473 6.25 18.25 -20.87
N VAL A 474 5.33 18.96 -20.21
CA VAL A 474 4.45 19.94 -20.87
C VAL A 474 4.79 21.39 -20.49
N GLY A 475 5.82 21.61 -19.66
CA GLY A 475 6.28 22.94 -19.25
C GLY A 475 5.18 23.74 -18.54
N GLY A 476 5.09 25.04 -18.84
CA GLY A 476 4.03 25.93 -18.33
C GLY A 476 2.61 25.60 -18.82
N ALA A 477 2.43 24.61 -19.69
CA ALA A 477 1.12 24.08 -20.09
C ALA A 477 0.64 22.94 -19.18
N ALA A 478 1.47 22.45 -18.26
CA ALA A 478 1.02 21.54 -17.22
C ALA A 478 -0.11 22.21 -16.43
N ASP A 479 -1.30 21.59 -16.37
CA ASP A 479 -2.35 21.92 -15.40
C ASP A 479 -1.96 21.40 -14.01
N VAL A 480 -0.69 21.61 -13.65
CA VAL A 480 -0.17 21.57 -12.29
C VAL A 480 -0.40 22.95 -11.71
N LYS A 481 -1.68 23.31 -11.72
CA LYS A 481 -2.21 24.36 -10.89
C LYS A 481 -1.78 24.03 -9.46
N PRO A 482 -1.13 24.96 -8.74
CA PRO A 482 -0.99 24.86 -7.30
C PRO A 482 -2.32 24.40 -6.72
N LYS A 483 -2.34 23.68 -5.60
CA LYS A 483 -3.60 23.22 -4.99
C LYS A 483 -4.62 24.36 -4.79
N SER A 484 -4.15 25.61 -4.74
CA SER A 484 -4.94 26.85 -4.72
C SER A 484 -5.67 27.20 -6.01
N GLU A 485 -5.24 26.69 -7.15
CA GLU A 485 -5.80 26.97 -8.46
C GLU A 485 -6.60 25.78 -9.02
N LYS A 486 -6.35 24.56 -8.54
CA LYS A 486 -7.05 23.35 -9.00
C LYS A 486 -8.50 23.32 -8.53
N ALA A 487 -9.39 22.92 -9.44
CA ALA A 487 -10.79 22.65 -9.11
C ALA A 487 -10.92 21.62 -7.98
N ILE A 488 -11.92 21.80 -7.11
CA ILE A 488 -12.11 20.94 -5.94
C ILE A 488 -12.33 19.46 -6.30
N CYS A 489 -13.10 19.20 -7.37
CA CYS A 489 -13.37 17.88 -7.95
C CYS A 489 -14.08 18.06 -9.30
N GLY A 490 -14.39 16.97 -10.01
CA GLY A 490 -15.08 17.05 -11.31
C GLY A 490 -16.50 17.67 -11.30
N CYS A 491 -17.08 17.94 -10.13
CA CYS A 491 -18.40 18.55 -10.01
C CYS A 491 -18.43 20.07 -10.26
N SER A 492 -17.27 20.75 -10.25
CA SER A 492 -17.15 22.20 -10.47
C SER A 492 -15.77 22.52 -11.08
N ASP A 493 -15.64 23.63 -11.79
CA ASP A 493 -14.33 24.14 -12.24
C ASP A 493 -13.68 25.06 -11.19
N LEU A 494 -14.39 25.36 -10.11
CA LEU A 494 -13.92 26.28 -9.09
C LEU A 494 -12.95 25.61 -8.12
N ASN A 495 -11.88 26.33 -7.80
CA ASN A 495 -10.95 25.92 -6.77
C ASN A 495 -11.48 26.25 -5.36
N HIS A 496 -10.80 25.71 -4.34
CA HIS A 496 -11.19 25.94 -2.95
C HIS A 496 -11.24 27.42 -2.55
N GLY A 497 -10.29 28.24 -3.02
CA GLY A 497 -10.24 29.68 -2.71
C GLY A 497 -11.45 30.43 -3.26
N GLN A 498 -11.77 30.23 -4.54
CA GLN A 498 -12.93 30.84 -5.21
C GLN A 498 -14.24 30.47 -4.53
N ILE A 499 -14.39 29.19 -4.14
CA ILE A 499 -15.59 28.72 -3.44
C ILE A 499 -15.73 29.44 -2.08
N ARG A 500 -14.65 29.52 -1.30
CA ARG A 500 -14.68 30.20 0.00
C ARG A 500 -14.96 31.69 -0.14
N GLN A 501 -14.37 32.34 -1.14
CA GLN A 501 -14.62 33.74 -1.45
C GLN A 501 -16.10 33.96 -1.78
N ALA A 502 -16.67 33.16 -2.68
CA ALA A 502 -18.08 33.27 -3.04
C ALA A 502 -19.02 33.01 -1.85
N ILE A 503 -18.72 32.02 -0.99
CA ILE A 503 -19.49 31.78 0.24
C ILE A 503 -19.54 33.02 1.13
N ARG A 504 -18.43 33.76 1.23
CA ARG A 504 -18.34 35.00 2.01
C ARG A 504 -19.07 36.15 1.34
N GLU A 505 -18.74 36.45 0.08
CA GLU A 505 -19.24 37.61 -0.64
C GLU A 505 -20.75 37.56 -0.89
N GLN A 506 -21.29 36.35 -1.05
CA GLN A 506 -22.70 36.13 -1.41
C GLN A 506 -23.52 35.60 -0.23
N HIS A 507 -22.94 35.57 0.98
CA HIS A 507 -23.58 35.11 2.21
C HIS A 507 -24.29 33.76 2.04
N LEU A 508 -23.59 32.77 1.48
CA LEU A 508 -24.17 31.46 1.22
C LEU A 508 -24.19 30.63 2.50
N LEU A 509 -25.35 30.06 2.86
CA LEU A 509 -25.56 29.36 4.14
C LEU A 509 -25.79 27.85 4.02
N THR A 510 -26.05 27.34 2.81
CA THR A 510 -26.39 25.92 2.61
C THR A 510 -25.59 25.29 1.47
N ILE A 511 -25.34 23.98 1.55
CA ILE A 511 -24.65 23.23 0.49
C ILE A 511 -25.42 23.32 -0.82
N ALA A 512 -26.75 23.11 -0.78
CA ALA A 512 -27.61 23.17 -1.96
C ALA A 512 -27.64 24.59 -2.57
N GLY A 513 -27.75 25.63 -1.74
CA GLY A 513 -27.69 27.02 -2.20
C GLY A 513 -26.33 27.36 -2.82
N THR A 514 -25.23 26.87 -2.23
CA THR A 514 -23.88 27.08 -2.76
C THR A 514 -23.68 26.38 -4.10
N MET A 515 -24.08 25.12 -4.21
CA MET A 515 -24.01 24.36 -5.45
C MET A 515 -24.86 25.00 -6.55
N SER A 516 -26.06 25.46 -6.23
CA SER A 516 -26.95 26.15 -7.17
C SER A 516 -26.34 27.46 -7.65
N TYR A 517 -25.91 28.32 -6.73
CA TYR A 517 -25.32 29.62 -7.04
C TYR A 517 -24.04 29.49 -7.88
N LEU A 518 -23.20 28.52 -7.57
CA LEU A 518 -21.93 28.28 -8.26
C LEU A 518 -22.06 27.32 -9.46
N ASN A 519 -23.29 27.01 -9.90
CA ASN A 519 -23.57 26.19 -11.08
C ASN A 519 -22.85 24.82 -11.07
N TRP A 520 -22.94 24.09 -9.95
CA TRP A 520 -22.38 22.74 -9.83
C TRP A 520 -22.95 21.80 -10.90
N ARG A 521 -22.09 21.02 -11.55
CA ARG A 521 -22.50 20.06 -12.60
C ARG A 521 -23.39 18.94 -12.06
N THR A 522 -23.15 18.52 -10.82
CA THR A 522 -23.89 17.44 -10.17
C THR A 522 -24.79 18.03 -9.08
N PRO A 523 -26.12 17.86 -9.13
CA PRO A 523 -27.05 18.47 -8.16
C PRO A 523 -26.80 18.06 -6.71
N ASN A 524 -26.25 16.86 -6.49
CA ASN A 524 -25.99 16.31 -5.15
C ASN A 524 -24.52 16.39 -4.71
N GLY A 525 -23.62 16.92 -5.56
CA GLY A 525 -22.17 16.82 -5.34
C GLY A 525 -21.64 15.39 -5.28
N CYS A 526 -20.41 15.24 -4.80
CA CYS A 526 -19.76 13.95 -4.59
C CYS A 526 -19.10 13.86 -3.20
N ALA A 527 -18.51 12.70 -2.89
CA ALA A 527 -17.82 12.45 -1.63
C ALA A 527 -16.62 13.38 -1.36
N THR A 528 -16.11 14.11 -2.38
CA THR A 528 -15.03 15.09 -2.24
C THR A 528 -15.53 16.50 -1.91
N CYS A 529 -16.50 17.02 -2.67
CA CYS A 529 -16.92 18.41 -2.50
C CYS A 529 -17.92 18.62 -1.38
N ARG A 530 -18.78 17.62 -1.07
CA ARG A 530 -19.80 17.76 -0.02
C ARG A 530 -19.18 18.04 1.36
N PRO A 531 -18.18 17.26 1.84
CA PRO A 531 -17.57 17.55 3.15
C PRO A 531 -16.86 18.90 3.20
N ALA A 532 -16.21 19.29 2.09
CA ALA A 532 -15.52 20.57 2.00
C ALA A 532 -16.49 21.76 2.03
N LEU A 533 -17.60 21.69 1.28
CA LEU A 533 -18.64 22.72 1.30
C LEU A 533 -19.27 22.83 2.69
N ASN A 534 -19.60 21.70 3.30
CA ASN A 534 -20.12 21.66 4.67
C ASN A 534 -19.18 22.40 5.63
N TYR A 535 -17.88 22.03 5.62
CA TYR A 535 -16.87 22.67 6.45
C TYR A 535 -16.73 24.18 6.16
N TYR A 536 -16.67 24.59 4.89
CA TYR A 536 -16.51 26.01 4.54
C TYR A 536 -17.69 26.86 4.98
N LEU A 537 -18.92 26.35 4.91
CA LEU A 537 -20.10 27.05 5.36
C LEU A 537 -20.08 27.23 6.89
N ILE A 538 -19.93 26.15 7.65
CA ILE A 538 -19.95 26.21 9.13
C ILE A 538 -18.76 26.97 9.71
N ALA A 539 -17.59 26.94 9.05
CA ALA A 539 -16.42 27.67 9.49
C ALA A 539 -16.49 29.17 9.15
N THR A 540 -17.25 29.55 8.12
CA THR A 540 -17.41 30.96 7.73
C THR A 540 -18.55 31.63 8.48
N TRP A 541 -19.66 30.92 8.69
CA TRP A 541 -20.89 31.44 9.27
C TRP A 541 -21.32 30.63 10.51
N PRO A 542 -20.51 30.61 11.59
CA PRO A 542 -20.86 29.88 12.80
C PRO A 542 -22.17 30.39 13.40
N GLY A 543 -23.08 29.48 13.74
CA GLY A 543 -24.41 29.80 14.28
C GLY A 543 -25.49 30.10 13.22
N GLU A 544 -25.10 30.44 11.98
CA GLU A 544 -26.04 30.68 10.87
C GLU A 544 -26.09 29.49 9.88
N ALA A 545 -24.93 29.00 9.44
CA ALA A 545 -24.86 27.82 8.60
C ALA A 545 -25.11 26.55 9.44
N ARG A 546 -25.97 25.65 8.93
CA ARG A 546 -26.28 24.39 9.59
C ARG A 546 -25.38 23.28 9.10
N ASP A 547 -24.79 22.55 10.03
CA ASP A 547 -24.02 21.34 9.74
C ASP A 547 -24.91 20.29 9.06
N ASP A 548 -24.39 19.64 8.01
CA ASP A 548 -25.01 18.49 7.34
C ASP A 548 -24.29 17.19 7.77
N PRO A 549 -24.88 16.40 8.69
CA PRO A 549 -24.26 15.16 9.16
C PRO A 549 -24.00 14.14 8.05
N GLN A 550 -24.76 14.16 6.94
CA GLN A 550 -24.54 13.25 5.82
C GLN A 550 -23.29 13.62 5.00
N SER A 551 -22.87 14.88 5.07
CA SER A 551 -21.67 15.37 4.41
C SER A 551 -20.41 15.21 5.26
N ARG A 552 -20.53 14.76 6.51
CA ARG A 552 -19.39 14.39 7.36
C ARG A 552 -18.89 12.98 7.04
N LEU A 553 -17.58 12.77 7.22
CA LEU A 553 -17.01 11.42 7.13
C LEU A 553 -17.59 10.53 8.23
N ILE A 554 -17.65 9.21 8.01
CA ILE A 554 -18.24 8.28 8.99
C ILE A 554 -17.63 8.43 10.39
N ASN A 555 -16.33 8.68 10.48
CA ASN A 555 -15.64 8.87 11.75
C ASN A 555 -16.04 10.15 12.49
N GLU A 556 -16.45 11.17 11.76
CA GLU A 556 -16.92 12.44 12.29
C GLU A 556 -18.39 12.34 12.66
N ARG A 557 -19.21 11.73 11.80
CA ARG A 557 -20.64 11.51 12.06
C ARG A 557 -20.86 10.60 13.24
N ALA A 558 -20.12 9.49 13.33
CA ALA A 558 -20.29 8.53 14.42
C ALA A 558 -19.44 8.88 15.66
N HIS A 559 -18.63 9.95 15.63
CA HIS A 559 -17.69 10.35 16.70
C HIS A 559 -16.85 9.18 17.26
N ALA A 560 -16.61 8.17 16.42
CA ALA A 560 -15.94 6.92 16.70
C ALA A 560 -15.28 6.45 15.40
N ASN A 561 -14.17 5.71 15.50
CA ASN A 561 -13.36 5.38 14.32
C ASN A 561 -13.72 4.01 13.76
N ILE A 562 -14.20 3.93 12.52
CA ILE A 562 -14.48 2.64 11.87
C ILE A 562 -13.18 1.84 11.67
N GLN A 563 -13.23 0.54 11.99
CA GLN A 563 -12.14 -0.43 11.87
C GLN A 563 -12.30 -1.30 10.61
N LYS A 564 -11.25 -2.05 10.24
CA LYS A 564 -11.23 -2.89 9.03
C LYS A 564 -12.34 -3.94 9.00
N ASP A 565 -12.73 -4.45 10.15
CA ASP A 565 -13.79 -5.44 10.34
C ASP A 565 -15.19 -4.82 10.45
N GLY A 566 -15.32 -3.51 10.25
CA GLY A 566 -16.57 -2.76 10.38
C GLY A 566 -16.99 -2.40 11.82
N THR A 567 -16.21 -2.79 12.83
CA THR A 567 -16.39 -2.32 14.21
C THR A 567 -15.86 -0.90 14.38
N TYR A 568 -15.95 -0.34 15.59
CA TYR A 568 -15.56 1.02 15.92
C TYR A 568 -14.55 1.06 17.06
N SER A 569 -13.71 2.09 17.07
CA SER A 569 -12.87 2.47 18.20
C SER A 569 -13.43 3.73 18.87
N VAL A 570 -13.47 3.69 20.20
CA VAL A 570 -13.99 4.74 21.07
C VAL A 570 -12.85 5.25 21.96
N VAL A 571 -12.56 6.55 21.85
CA VAL A 571 -11.51 7.21 22.63
C VAL A 571 -12.16 8.29 23.48
N PRO A 572 -12.42 8.06 24.78
CA PRO A 572 -12.87 9.12 25.68
C PRO A 572 -11.80 10.22 25.81
N ARG A 573 -12.26 11.45 26.05
CA ARG A 573 -11.40 12.62 26.25
C ARG A 573 -10.69 12.51 27.60
N MET A 574 -9.38 12.70 27.60
CA MET A 574 -8.53 12.83 28.79
C MET A 574 -7.74 14.14 28.60
N TRP A 575 -8.14 15.19 29.31
CA TRP A 575 -7.65 16.55 29.09
C TRP A 575 -6.16 16.65 29.40
N GLY A 576 -5.34 17.10 28.45
CA GLY A 576 -3.88 17.14 28.58
C GLY A 576 -3.23 15.77 28.83
N GLY A 577 -3.95 14.67 28.59
CA GLY A 577 -3.53 13.31 28.95
C GLY A 577 -3.70 12.93 30.42
N VAL A 578 -4.44 13.74 31.20
CA VAL A 578 -4.71 13.52 32.62
C VAL A 578 -6.02 12.77 32.82
N THR A 579 -6.08 11.89 33.81
CA THR A 579 -7.28 11.18 34.22
C THR A 579 -7.32 10.94 35.72
N THR A 580 -8.51 10.63 36.23
CA THR A 580 -8.75 10.30 37.63
C THR A 580 -9.02 8.80 37.83
N PRO A 581 -8.85 8.26 39.06
CA PRO A 581 -9.21 6.87 39.35
C PRO A 581 -10.68 6.53 39.04
N SER A 582 -11.61 7.48 39.19
CA SER A 582 -13.04 7.26 38.86
C SER A 582 -13.27 7.15 37.36
N GLU A 583 -12.64 8.00 36.55
CA GLU A 583 -12.67 7.88 35.08
C GLU A 583 -12.04 6.58 34.59
N LEU A 584 -10.89 6.19 35.15
CA LEU A 584 -10.26 4.92 34.82
C LEU A 584 -11.16 3.73 35.15
N ARG A 585 -11.88 3.75 36.28
CA ARG A 585 -12.89 2.74 36.61
C ARG A 585 -14.03 2.74 35.59
N ARG A 586 -14.58 3.90 35.23
CA ARG A 586 -15.63 4.00 34.19
C ARG A 586 -15.18 3.39 32.86
N ILE A 587 -13.95 3.68 32.42
CA ILE A 587 -13.38 3.11 31.19
C ILE A 587 -13.26 1.59 31.30
N ALA A 588 -12.79 1.07 32.44
CA ALA A 588 -12.68 -0.37 32.69
C ALA A 588 -14.06 -1.05 32.73
N ASP A 589 -15.03 -0.47 33.45
CA ASP A 589 -16.39 -1.00 33.56
C ASP A 589 -17.09 -1.06 32.19
N VAL A 590 -16.88 -0.04 31.34
CA VAL A 590 -17.36 -0.03 29.95
C VAL A 590 -16.66 -1.10 29.12
N ALA A 591 -15.33 -1.25 29.27
CA ALA A 591 -14.59 -2.27 28.55
C ALA A 591 -15.11 -3.68 28.86
N ASP A 592 -15.36 -3.98 30.14
CA ASP A 592 -15.91 -5.26 30.58
C ASP A 592 -17.36 -5.45 30.10
N LYS A 593 -18.23 -4.45 30.31
CA LYS A 593 -19.66 -4.52 29.96
C LYS A 593 -19.89 -4.78 28.48
N TYR A 594 -19.10 -4.13 27.62
CA TYR A 594 -19.22 -4.24 26.16
C TYR A 594 -18.26 -5.27 25.55
N GLN A 595 -17.55 -6.03 26.40
CA GLN A 595 -16.59 -7.07 25.98
C GLN A 595 -15.56 -6.54 24.97
N VAL A 596 -15.00 -5.37 25.26
CA VAL A 596 -14.01 -4.70 24.39
C VAL A 596 -12.79 -5.61 24.18
N PRO A 597 -12.52 -6.06 22.94
CA PRO A 597 -11.41 -6.97 22.67
C PRO A 597 -10.02 -6.42 23.02
N MET A 598 -9.83 -5.11 22.87
CA MET A 598 -8.54 -4.46 23.14
C MET A 598 -8.71 -3.04 23.69
N VAL A 599 -8.00 -2.78 24.79
CA VAL A 599 -7.83 -1.46 25.40
C VAL A 599 -6.39 -1.01 25.19
N LYS A 600 -6.17 0.12 24.49
CA LYS A 600 -4.83 0.56 24.06
C LYS A 600 -4.52 1.99 24.48
N VAL A 601 -3.32 2.22 25.01
CA VAL A 601 -2.81 3.59 25.22
C VAL A 601 -2.27 4.15 23.90
N THR A 602 -2.74 5.34 23.53
CA THR A 602 -2.41 6.02 22.28
C THR A 602 -1.23 6.98 22.47
N GLY A 603 -0.53 7.30 21.38
CA GLY A 603 0.55 8.30 21.40
C GLY A 603 0.10 9.74 21.73
N GLY A 604 -1.21 10.00 21.81
CA GLY A 604 -1.80 11.27 22.27
C GLY A 604 -2.16 11.27 23.76
N GLN A 605 -1.61 10.32 24.54
CA GLN A 605 -1.87 10.16 25.98
C GLN A 605 -3.34 9.89 26.32
N ARG A 606 -3.96 8.97 25.57
CA ARG A 606 -5.35 8.56 25.79
C ARG A 606 -5.55 7.07 25.73
N ILE A 607 -6.69 6.60 26.21
CA ILE A 607 -7.12 5.20 26.14
C ILE A 607 -8.10 5.00 24.98
N ASP A 608 -7.88 3.96 24.19
CA ASP A 608 -8.67 3.57 23.02
C ASP A 608 -9.33 2.21 23.24
N LEU A 609 -10.65 2.16 23.09
CA LEU A 609 -11.48 0.96 23.20
C LEU A 609 -11.80 0.45 21.79
N LEU A 610 -11.12 -0.61 21.36
CA LEU A 610 -11.18 -1.12 19.98
C LEU A 610 -12.09 -2.34 19.88
N GLY A 611 -12.96 -2.37 18.87
CA GLY A 611 -13.84 -3.53 18.58
C GLY A 611 -15.31 -3.32 18.98
N ILE A 612 -15.73 -2.09 19.26
CA ILE A 612 -17.11 -1.76 19.63
C ILE A 612 -18.03 -1.89 18.42
N LYS A 613 -19.15 -2.61 18.54
CA LYS A 613 -20.12 -2.70 17.45
C LYS A 613 -20.86 -1.38 17.28
N LYS A 614 -21.26 -1.05 16.05
CA LYS A 614 -21.93 0.21 15.72
C LYS A 614 -23.16 0.49 16.61
N GLN A 615 -23.99 -0.53 16.82
CA GLN A 615 -25.22 -0.44 17.62
C GLN A 615 -24.96 -0.18 19.11
N ASP A 616 -23.77 -0.51 19.60
CA ASP A 616 -23.41 -0.37 21.01
C ASP A 616 -22.87 1.04 21.32
N LEU A 617 -22.50 1.83 20.30
CA LEU A 617 -21.94 3.16 20.47
C LEU A 617 -22.78 4.08 21.39
N PRO A 618 -24.11 4.23 21.23
CA PRO A 618 -24.89 5.06 22.15
C PRO A 618 -24.84 4.58 23.60
N GLY A 619 -24.79 3.26 23.82
CA GLY A 619 -24.66 2.69 25.17
C GLY A 619 -23.29 2.96 25.78
N VAL A 620 -22.22 2.70 25.01
CA VAL A 620 -20.84 2.94 25.41
C VAL A 620 -20.63 4.39 25.84
N TRP A 621 -21.08 5.37 25.04
CA TRP A 621 -20.92 6.78 25.38
C TRP A 621 -21.78 7.22 26.57
N LYS A 622 -22.97 6.63 26.75
CA LYS A 622 -23.79 6.86 27.95
C LYS A 622 -23.07 6.40 29.22
N ASP A 623 -22.47 5.21 29.17
CA ASP A 623 -21.83 4.62 30.35
C ASP A 623 -20.45 5.23 30.64
N LEU A 624 -19.74 5.67 29.60
CA LEU A 624 -18.49 6.43 29.77
C LEU A 624 -18.77 7.75 30.50
N ASP A 625 -19.84 8.46 30.14
CA ASP A 625 -20.14 9.81 30.66
C ASP A 625 -18.90 10.73 30.63
N MET A 626 -18.20 10.65 29.50
CA MET A 626 -16.98 11.37 29.19
C MET A 626 -17.09 11.93 27.76
N PRO A 627 -16.59 13.15 27.50
CA PRO A 627 -16.64 13.73 26.17
C PRO A 627 -15.88 12.90 25.13
N SER A 628 -16.26 13.01 23.86
CA SER A 628 -15.51 12.34 22.78
C SER A 628 -14.11 12.90 22.63
N GLY A 629 -13.13 12.02 22.42
CA GLY A 629 -11.75 12.34 22.07
C GLY A 629 -11.52 12.78 20.63
N HIS A 630 -12.51 12.64 19.74
CA HIS A 630 -12.38 12.93 18.30
C HIS A 630 -11.15 12.27 17.64
N ALA A 631 -10.81 11.04 18.05
CA ALA A 631 -9.55 10.39 17.66
C ALA A 631 -9.28 10.38 16.15
N TYR A 632 -10.33 10.38 15.33
CA TYR A 632 -10.24 10.35 13.86
C TYR A 632 -10.94 11.48 13.10
N GLY A 633 -11.50 12.48 13.79
CA GLY A 633 -12.12 13.64 13.14
C GLY A 633 -11.10 14.57 12.44
N LYS A 634 -11.56 15.39 11.48
CA LYS A 634 -10.86 16.61 11.05
C LYS A 634 -11.14 17.74 12.05
N SER A 635 -10.55 17.59 13.22
CA SER A 635 -10.73 18.47 14.38
C SER A 635 -9.43 18.55 15.18
N ILE A 636 -9.46 19.27 16.30
CA ILE A 636 -8.47 19.06 17.36
C ILE A 636 -8.54 17.60 17.83
N ARG A 637 -7.40 16.90 17.76
CA ARG A 637 -7.32 15.49 18.15
C ARG A 637 -6.71 15.28 19.52
N THR A 638 -5.64 16.00 19.87
CA THR A 638 -4.93 15.82 21.14
C THR A 638 -4.09 17.04 21.46
N VAL A 639 -3.97 17.34 22.75
CA VAL A 639 -2.93 18.19 23.33
C VAL A 639 -2.07 17.28 24.22
N LYS A 640 -0.92 16.85 23.71
CA LYS A 640 0.01 15.98 24.46
C LYS A 640 0.84 16.85 25.41
N THR A 641 0.94 16.47 26.68
CA THR A 641 1.73 17.22 27.67
C THR A 641 2.86 16.37 28.24
N CYS A 642 3.88 17.02 28.81
CA CYS A 642 4.71 16.37 29.80
C CYS A 642 4.27 16.80 31.20
N VAL A 643 4.79 16.15 32.24
CA VAL A 643 4.40 16.42 33.63
C VAL A 643 4.80 17.81 34.16
N GLY A 644 5.55 18.60 33.38
CA GLY A 644 5.83 20.01 33.67
C GLY A 644 6.63 20.28 34.94
N SER A 645 6.67 21.55 35.36
CA SER A 645 7.34 22.02 36.59
C SER A 645 6.69 21.51 37.89
N GLU A 646 5.48 20.95 37.82
CA GLU A 646 4.79 20.39 38.99
C GLU A 646 5.47 19.11 39.50
N PHE A 647 6.01 18.29 38.59
CA PHE A 647 6.58 16.99 38.94
C PHE A 647 7.99 16.76 38.38
N CYS A 648 8.34 17.34 37.22
CA CYS A 648 9.64 17.11 36.60
C CYS A 648 10.70 18.04 37.21
N ARG A 649 11.83 17.48 37.67
CA ARG A 649 12.98 18.27 38.15
C ARG A 649 13.57 19.26 37.13
N PHE A 650 13.25 19.12 35.85
CA PHE A 650 13.71 19.99 34.76
C PHE A 650 12.61 20.89 34.21
N GLY A 651 11.37 20.74 34.67
CA GLY A 651 10.25 21.55 34.19
C GLY A 651 10.45 23.00 34.58
N THR A 652 10.55 23.88 33.58
CA THR A 652 10.66 25.33 33.78
C THR A 652 9.28 25.98 33.85
N GLN A 653 8.29 25.38 33.18
CA GLN A 653 6.91 25.86 33.14
C GLN A 653 5.90 24.74 33.40
N ASN A 654 4.68 25.13 33.83
CA ASN A 654 3.58 24.18 34.03
C ASN A 654 2.91 23.81 32.70
N SER A 655 3.46 22.80 32.02
CA SER A 655 2.92 22.30 30.75
C SER A 655 1.60 21.55 30.87
N THR A 656 1.35 20.89 32.00
CA THR A 656 0.14 20.08 32.20
C THR A 656 -1.07 21.00 32.22
N GLN A 657 -1.04 22.03 33.07
CA GLN A 657 -2.13 23.00 33.21
C GLN A 657 -2.39 23.74 31.89
N LEU A 658 -1.35 24.27 31.24
CA LEU A 658 -1.50 24.96 29.95
C LEU A 658 -2.06 24.02 28.87
N GLY A 659 -1.64 22.75 28.85
CA GLY A 659 -2.19 21.78 27.90
C GLY A 659 -3.66 21.46 28.13
N ILE A 660 -4.10 21.38 29.38
CA ILE A 660 -5.51 21.22 29.76
C ILE A 660 -6.32 22.43 29.31
N GLU A 661 -5.85 23.66 29.60
CA GLU A 661 -6.51 24.91 29.21
C GLU A 661 -6.65 25.01 27.69
N LEU A 662 -5.58 24.74 26.93
CA LEU A 662 -5.62 24.75 25.47
C LEU A 662 -6.58 23.69 24.91
N GLU A 663 -6.65 22.51 25.54
CA GLU A 663 -7.58 21.48 25.06
C GLU A 663 -9.03 21.86 25.32
N HIS A 664 -9.33 22.50 26.46
CA HIS A 664 -10.65 23.04 26.77
C HIS A 664 -11.03 24.18 25.83
N ASP A 665 -10.13 25.14 25.61
CA ASP A 665 -10.35 26.29 24.73
C ASP A 665 -10.66 25.89 23.29
N LEU A 666 -10.15 24.73 22.86
CA LEU A 666 -10.30 24.22 21.49
C LEU A 666 -11.32 23.10 21.40
N PHE A 667 -12.00 22.75 22.48
CA PHE A 667 -12.92 21.62 22.48
C PHE A 667 -13.96 21.78 21.37
N ASN A 668 -14.21 20.70 20.62
CA ASN A 668 -15.04 20.67 19.41
C ASN A 668 -14.61 21.58 18.24
N MET A 669 -13.39 22.11 18.23
CA MET A 669 -12.90 22.86 17.07
C MET A 669 -12.75 21.96 15.84
N TRP A 670 -13.64 22.16 14.87
CA TRP A 670 -13.52 21.62 13.52
C TRP A 670 -12.48 22.38 12.70
N SER A 671 -11.68 21.65 11.94
CA SER A 671 -10.55 22.19 11.19
C SER A 671 -10.47 21.53 9.80
N PRO A 672 -9.76 22.14 8.83
CA PRO A 672 -9.69 21.61 7.46
C PRO A 672 -9.12 20.19 7.42
N HIS A 673 -8.20 19.90 8.34
CA HIS A 673 -7.69 18.57 8.60
C HIS A 673 -7.42 18.38 10.10
N LYS A 674 -7.09 17.16 10.54
CA LYS A 674 -6.66 16.85 11.92
C LYS A 674 -5.54 17.79 12.41
N VAL A 675 -5.70 18.32 13.62
CA VAL A 675 -4.73 19.17 14.31
C VAL A 675 -4.30 18.49 15.61
N LYS A 676 -3.01 18.53 15.92
CA LYS A 676 -2.43 18.05 17.17
C LYS A 676 -1.57 19.14 17.78
N LEU A 677 -1.67 19.29 19.09
CA LEU A 677 -0.84 20.18 19.88
C LEU A 677 0.06 19.35 20.80
N ALA A 678 1.18 19.93 21.21
CA ALA A 678 1.88 19.44 22.39
C ALA A 678 2.52 20.56 23.19
N VAL A 679 2.55 20.38 24.51
CA VAL A 679 3.11 21.31 25.48
C VAL A 679 4.18 20.60 26.30
N SER A 680 5.44 20.99 26.09
CA SER A 680 6.58 20.55 26.87
C SER A 680 6.96 21.63 27.86
N GLY A 681 7.14 21.28 29.14
CA GLY A 681 7.46 22.24 30.19
C GLY A 681 8.93 22.66 30.23
N CYS A 682 9.79 22.14 29.35
CA CYS A 682 11.21 22.51 29.23
C CYS A 682 11.77 22.13 27.84
N PRO A 683 12.98 22.60 27.46
CA PRO A 683 13.60 22.31 26.16
C PRO A 683 13.90 20.83 25.88
N ARG A 684 13.85 19.95 26.90
CA ARG A 684 14.00 18.49 26.70
C ARG A 684 12.85 17.86 25.92
N ASN A 685 11.76 18.60 25.76
CA ASN A 685 10.71 18.32 24.79
C ASN A 685 10.05 16.92 24.89
N CYS A 686 9.79 16.43 26.11
CA CYS A 686 9.18 15.10 26.31
C CYS A 686 7.78 14.94 25.68
N ALA A 687 7.07 16.02 25.36
CA ALA A 687 5.78 15.98 24.68
C ALA A 687 5.91 15.92 23.13
N GLU A 688 7.14 15.97 22.59
CA GLU A 688 7.43 15.98 21.14
C GLU A 688 6.80 17.19 20.41
N ALA A 689 6.85 18.37 21.03
CA ALA A 689 6.28 19.62 20.51
C ALA A 689 6.79 19.97 19.10
N GLY A 690 8.08 19.74 18.82
CA GLY A 690 8.70 20.01 17.52
C GLY A 690 8.17 19.22 16.32
N ILE A 691 7.21 18.30 16.47
CA ILE A 691 6.60 17.56 15.35
C ILE A 691 5.05 17.63 15.35
N LYS A 692 4.47 18.52 16.16
CA LYS A 692 3.02 18.73 16.19
C LYS A 692 2.63 19.93 15.33
N ASP A 693 1.35 19.98 14.95
CA ASP A 693 0.81 21.07 14.12
C ASP A 693 1.02 22.43 14.81
N VAL A 694 0.93 22.46 16.16
CA VAL A 694 1.41 23.53 17.04
C VAL A 694 2.18 22.91 18.21
N GLY A 695 3.43 23.33 18.41
CA GLY A 695 4.29 22.90 19.51
C GLY A 695 4.57 24.04 20.47
N ILE A 696 4.50 23.79 21.77
CA ILE A 696 4.81 24.77 22.82
C ILE A 696 5.90 24.19 23.71
N ILE A 697 6.97 24.95 23.92
CA ILE A 697 8.12 24.56 24.73
C ILE A 697 8.37 25.62 25.80
N GLY A 698 8.32 25.23 27.07
CA GLY A 698 8.67 26.06 28.20
C GLY A 698 10.17 26.34 28.23
N VAL A 699 10.54 27.57 28.55
CA VAL A 699 11.90 28.05 28.79
C VAL A 699 11.90 28.90 30.06
N ASP A 700 13.07 29.26 30.59
CA ASP A 700 13.15 30.08 31.81
C ASP A 700 12.52 31.47 31.62
N SER A 701 12.56 32.00 30.39
CA SER A 701 12.00 33.31 30.04
C SER A 701 10.50 33.28 29.66
N GLY A 702 9.81 32.15 29.80
CA GLY A 702 8.42 31.97 29.40
C GLY A 702 8.23 30.76 28.47
N TRP A 703 7.73 31.00 27.26
CA TRP A 703 7.33 29.98 26.31
C TRP A 703 7.84 30.26 24.90
N GLU A 704 8.13 29.20 24.16
CA GLU A 704 8.38 29.24 22.72
C GLU A 704 7.27 28.49 22.01
N MET A 705 6.67 29.13 21.01
CA MET A 705 5.64 28.53 20.15
C MET A 705 6.26 28.19 18.80
N TYR A 706 5.93 27.01 18.29
CA TYR A 706 6.36 26.46 17.02
C TYR A 706 5.12 26.03 16.22
N ILE A 707 5.13 26.18 14.90
CA ILE A 707 3.99 25.82 14.04
C ILE A 707 4.43 25.01 12.81
N GLY A 708 3.51 24.24 12.24
CA GLY A 708 3.74 23.55 10.97
C GLY A 708 4.48 22.21 11.09
N GLY A 709 4.59 21.61 12.28
CA GLY A 709 5.17 20.27 12.42
C GLY A 709 4.22 19.15 11.95
N ASN A 710 4.79 18.01 11.59
CA ASN A 710 4.03 16.82 11.21
C ASN A 710 4.75 15.51 11.54
N GLY A 711 4.35 14.80 12.59
CA GLY A 711 4.81 13.42 12.87
C GLY A 711 4.06 12.33 12.08
N GLY A 712 3.87 12.51 10.76
CA GLY A 712 3.10 11.61 9.89
C GLY A 712 3.96 10.82 8.90
N ILE A 713 3.38 10.47 7.73
CA ILE A 713 4.06 9.74 6.63
C ILE A 713 5.40 10.38 6.26
N LYS A 714 5.41 11.71 6.11
CA LYS A 714 6.63 12.51 6.03
C LYS A 714 6.78 13.28 7.34
N THR A 715 7.89 13.09 8.02
CA THR A 715 8.17 13.81 9.26
C THR A 715 8.66 15.20 8.92
N GLU A 716 8.03 16.22 9.49
CA GLU A 716 8.39 17.63 9.30
C GLU A 716 8.56 18.27 10.68
N VAL A 717 9.66 19.00 10.84
CA VAL A 717 9.98 19.75 12.06
C VAL A 717 9.18 21.05 12.06
N ALA A 718 8.52 21.35 13.18
CA ALA A 718 7.80 22.61 13.37
C ALA A 718 8.79 23.78 13.38
N GLU A 719 8.42 24.88 12.72
CA GLU A 719 9.23 26.08 12.64
C GLU A 719 9.00 26.99 13.85
N PHE A 720 10.06 27.62 14.35
CA PHE A 720 9.96 28.60 15.44
C PHE A 720 9.07 29.78 15.01
N PHE A 721 8.04 30.05 15.80
CA PHE A 721 7.07 31.10 15.51
C PHE A 721 7.34 32.36 16.33
N VAL A 722 7.26 32.26 17.67
CA VAL A 722 7.35 33.41 18.58
C VAL A 722 7.71 33.00 20.02
N LYS A 723 8.31 33.92 20.78
CA LYS A 723 8.50 33.83 22.23
C LYS A 723 7.40 34.58 22.97
N LEU A 724 6.83 33.96 23.99
CA LEU A 724 5.68 34.46 24.76
C LEU A 724 6.02 34.40 26.25
N LYS A 725 5.52 35.35 27.04
CA LYS A 725 5.83 35.47 28.47
C LYS A 725 4.89 34.66 29.35
N THR A 726 3.60 34.62 28.99
CA THR A 726 2.55 34.04 29.85
C THR A 726 1.78 32.95 29.13
N ALA A 727 1.10 32.09 29.91
CA ALA A 727 0.18 31.09 29.39
C ALA A 727 -0.97 31.72 28.58
N ASP A 728 -1.50 32.86 29.04
CA ASP A 728 -2.57 33.58 28.35
C ASP A 728 -2.12 34.10 26.97
N GLU A 729 -0.87 34.57 26.86
CA GLU A 729 -0.30 34.92 25.56
C GLU A 729 -0.22 33.68 24.65
N VAL A 730 0.19 32.52 25.16
CA VAL A 730 0.19 31.27 24.38
C VAL A 730 -1.21 30.93 23.87
N ARG A 731 -2.22 31.02 24.73
CA ARG A 731 -3.62 30.75 24.38
C ARG A 731 -4.14 31.69 23.29
N GLU A 732 -3.89 33.00 23.41
CA GLU A 732 -4.27 34.01 22.42
C GLU A 732 -3.60 33.75 21.05
N TYR A 733 -2.27 33.55 21.03
CA TYR A 733 -1.53 33.33 19.79
C TYR A 733 -1.89 32.00 19.12
N ASN A 734 -2.07 30.94 19.91
CA ASN A 734 -2.55 29.65 19.41
C ASN A 734 -3.94 29.76 18.80
N GLY A 735 -4.88 30.40 19.49
CA GLY A 735 -6.24 30.60 18.97
C GLY A 735 -6.26 31.42 17.67
N ALA A 736 -5.47 32.50 17.61
CA ALA A 736 -5.35 33.31 16.41
C ALA A 736 -4.77 32.53 15.22
N PHE A 737 -3.70 31.75 15.43
CA PHE A 737 -3.12 30.90 14.37
C PHE A 737 -4.10 29.85 13.86
N LEU A 738 -4.76 29.15 14.77
CA LEU A 738 -5.73 28.12 14.40
C LEU A 738 -6.93 28.72 13.68
N GLN A 739 -7.40 29.91 14.07
CA GLN A 739 -8.46 30.59 13.32
C GLN A 739 -8.02 31.00 11.92
N LEU A 740 -6.81 31.58 11.78
CA LEU A 740 -6.28 31.95 10.48
C LEU A 740 -6.19 30.73 9.56
N TYR A 741 -5.68 29.61 10.08
CA TYR A 741 -5.66 28.33 9.39
C TYR A 741 -7.07 27.84 9.01
N ARG A 742 -8.06 27.91 9.93
CA ARG A 742 -9.46 27.58 9.60
C ARG A 742 -10.01 28.47 8.49
N GLU A 743 -9.65 29.75 8.47
CA GLU A 743 -10.13 30.75 7.51
C GLU A 743 -9.44 30.72 6.14
N GLU A 744 -8.24 30.15 6.04
CA GLU A 744 -7.44 30.24 4.80
C GLU A 744 -7.01 28.90 4.22
N ALA A 745 -6.94 27.83 5.02
CA ALA A 745 -6.55 26.52 4.50
C ALA A 745 -7.68 25.83 3.75
N PHE A 746 -7.30 25.01 2.79
CA PHE A 746 -8.22 24.19 2.03
C PHE A 746 -8.61 22.94 2.82
N TYR A 747 -9.83 22.44 2.59
CA TYR A 747 -10.28 21.21 3.20
C TYR A 747 -9.30 20.07 2.86
N LEU A 748 -8.94 19.29 3.88
CA LEU A 748 -7.86 18.28 3.86
C LEU A 748 -6.42 18.79 3.66
N GLU A 749 -6.18 20.09 3.74
CA GLU A 749 -4.81 20.65 3.85
C GLU A 749 -4.32 20.52 5.31
N ARG A 750 -3.08 20.08 5.53
CA ARG A 750 -2.44 20.09 6.87
C ARG A 750 -1.86 21.47 7.15
N THR A 751 -1.64 21.80 8.43
CA THR A 751 -0.97 23.06 8.81
C THR A 751 0.40 23.23 8.16
N VAL A 752 1.19 22.15 8.03
CA VAL A 752 2.49 22.19 7.34
C VAL A 752 2.36 22.58 5.86
N HIS A 753 1.36 22.04 5.16
CA HIS A 753 1.13 22.35 3.74
C HIS A 753 0.54 23.75 3.56
N TYR A 754 -0.32 24.16 4.49
CA TYR A 754 -0.82 25.53 4.56
C TYR A 754 0.34 26.52 4.77
N LEU A 755 1.21 26.28 5.75
CA LEU A 755 2.40 27.09 6.02
C LEU A 755 3.31 27.18 4.79
N GLN A 756 3.57 26.06 4.12
CA GLN A 756 4.33 26.02 2.86
C GLN A 756 3.68 26.86 1.75
N ARG A 757 2.34 26.89 1.70
CA ARG A 757 1.59 27.61 0.66
C ARG A 757 1.52 29.12 0.90
N VAL A 758 1.21 29.55 2.12
CA VAL A 758 1.05 30.99 2.43
C VAL A 758 2.35 31.66 2.88
N GLY A 759 3.31 30.86 3.33
CA GLY A 759 4.59 31.31 3.87
C GLY A 759 4.49 31.79 5.32
N MET A 760 5.57 31.60 6.07
CA MET A 760 5.69 32.05 7.46
C MET A 760 5.52 33.58 7.60
N ALA A 761 5.97 34.36 6.61
CA ALA A 761 5.88 35.81 6.62
C ALA A 761 4.43 36.30 6.68
N HIS A 762 3.53 35.71 5.88
CA HIS A 762 2.09 36.03 5.89
C HIS A 762 1.47 35.80 7.26
N ILE A 763 1.80 34.66 7.90
CA ILE A 763 1.28 34.31 9.22
C ILE A 763 1.82 35.26 10.30
N LYS A 764 3.13 35.59 10.24
CA LYS A 764 3.74 36.56 11.16
C LYS A 764 3.14 37.95 11.00
N GLN A 765 2.90 38.39 9.77
CA GLN A 765 2.25 39.66 9.50
C GLN A 765 0.85 39.72 10.14
N ALA A 766 0.04 38.66 9.97
CA ALA A 766 -1.32 38.61 10.47
C ALA A 766 -1.45 38.50 12.00
N ILE A 767 -0.43 37.94 12.68
CA ILE A 767 -0.53 37.55 14.10
C ILE A 767 0.46 38.33 14.99
N ILE A 768 1.71 38.48 14.56
CA ILE A 768 2.76 39.13 15.35
C ILE A 768 2.75 40.64 15.09
N GLU A 769 2.77 41.03 13.81
CA GLU A 769 2.90 42.44 13.41
C GLU A 769 1.58 43.21 13.50
N ASP A 770 0.44 42.51 13.49
CA ASP A 770 -0.90 43.08 13.64
C ASP A 770 -1.63 42.53 14.90
N PRO A 771 -1.42 43.16 16.07
CA PRO A 771 -2.07 42.76 17.31
C PRO A 771 -3.60 42.88 17.28
N GLN A 772 -4.15 43.82 16.50
CA GLN A 772 -5.60 44.00 16.41
C GLN A 772 -6.22 42.83 15.65
N ARG A 773 -5.63 42.46 14.51
CA ARG A 773 -6.05 41.30 13.74
C ARG A 773 -5.87 40.00 14.52
N ARG A 774 -4.78 39.85 15.29
CA ARG A 774 -4.59 38.69 16.17
C ARG A 774 -5.73 38.53 17.17
N LYS A 775 -6.09 39.59 17.89
CA LYS A 775 -7.20 39.57 18.86
C LYS A 775 -8.52 39.24 18.18
N ALA A 776 -8.81 39.87 17.04
CA ALA A 776 -10.02 39.61 16.28
C ALA A 776 -10.11 38.15 15.77
N LEU A 777 -8.99 37.55 15.35
CA LEU A 777 -8.93 36.14 14.98
C LEU A 777 -9.25 35.24 16.18
N ASN A 778 -8.63 35.49 17.34
CA ASN A 778 -8.91 34.71 18.54
C ASN A 778 -10.37 34.84 18.99
N GLU A 779 -10.93 36.06 19.00
CA GLU A 779 -12.32 36.32 19.34
C GLU A 779 -13.29 35.59 18.40
N ARG A 780 -13.02 35.56 17.08
CA ARG A 780 -13.84 34.80 16.12
C ARG A 780 -13.78 33.29 16.35
N LEU A 781 -12.63 32.75 16.75
CA LEU A 781 -12.54 31.34 17.15
C LEU A 781 -13.42 31.07 18.36
N GLN A 782 -13.32 31.88 19.42
CA GLN A 782 -14.12 31.72 20.63
C GLN A 782 -15.62 31.84 20.34
N PHE A 783 -16.01 32.81 19.51
CA PHE A 783 -17.40 32.94 19.05
C PHE A 783 -17.87 31.68 18.33
N SER A 784 -17.06 31.16 17.39
CA SER A 784 -17.39 29.92 16.67
C SER A 784 -17.55 28.71 17.61
N LEU A 785 -16.72 28.59 18.65
CA LEU A 785 -16.77 27.47 19.58
C LEU A 785 -17.91 27.58 20.60
N SER A 786 -18.45 28.78 20.84
CA SER A 786 -19.58 28.99 21.76
C SER A 786 -20.88 28.27 21.34
N PHE A 787 -20.98 27.89 20.06
CA PHE A 787 -22.11 27.11 19.52
C PHE A 787 -21.91 25.60 19.56
N GLU A 788 -20.69 25.11 19.79
CA GLU A 788 -20.39 23.69 19.74
C GLU A 788 -20.83 22.99 21.04
N GLN A 789 -21.53 21.87 20.92
CA GLN A 789 -21.98 21.06 22.05
C GLN A 789 -21.35 19.66 22.02
N ASP A 790 -21.33 18.97 23.15
CA ASP A 790 -20.92 17.56 23.15
C ASP A 790 -21.87 16.74 22.29
N PRO A 791 -21.38 16.16 21.17
CA PRO A 791 -22.24 15.45 20.22
C PRO A 791 -22.96 14.26 20.84
N TRP A 792 -22.40 13.63 21.88
CA TRP A 792 -23.04 12.48 22.52
C TRP A 792 -24.14 12.87 23.50
N LYS A 793 -24.04 14.02 24.17
CA LYS A 793 -25.15 14.54 24.97
C LYS A 793 -26.38 14.78 24.09
N GLU A 794 -26.19 15.46 22.96
CA GLU A 794 -27.27 15.72 22.01
C GLU A 794 -27.90 14.41 21.48
N ARG A 795 -27.07 13.44 21.06
CA ARG A 795 -27.53 12.14 20.55
C ARG A 795 -28.22 11.28 21.60
N LEU A 796 -27.85 11.40 22.87
CA LEU A 796 -28.50 10.70 23.98
C LEU A 796 -29.87 11.28 24.30
N GLU A 797 -30.03 12.60 24.18
CA GLU A 797 -31.24 13.36 24.45
C GLU A 797 -32.25 13.33 23.28
N GLN A 798 -31.79 13.14 22.04
CA GLN A 798 -32.60 13.15 20.82
C GLN A 798 -32.79 11.74 20.21
N PRO A 799 -33.91 11.03 20.47
CA PRO A 799 -34.12 9.65 20.02
C PRO A 799 -34.03 9.45 18.50
N GLN A 800 -34.41 10.46 17.70
CA GLN A 800 -34.30 10.42 16.25
C GLN A 800 -32.87 10.21 15.73
N LEU A 801 -31.87 10.71 16.47
CA LEU A 801 -30.45 10.58 16.10
C LEU A 801 -29.90 9.18 16.44
N LYS A 802 -30.59 8.40 17.28
CA LYS A 802 -30.19 7.02 17.62
C LYS A 802 -30.51 6.02 16.51
N LYS A 803 -31.48 6.33 15.64
CA LYS A 803 -31.91 5.47 14.53
C LYS A 803 -30.76 5.09 13.58
N GLU A 804 -29.72 5.92 13.43
CA GLU A 804 -28.61 5.60 12.54
C GLU A 804 -27.71 4.44 13.04
N PHE A 805 -27.82 4.09 14.33
CA PHE A 805 -27.10 2.99 14.96
C PHE A 805 -27.94 1.71 15.07
N GLU A 806 -29.25 1.79 14.79
CA GLU A 806 -30.14 0.65 14.81
C GLU A 806 -29.94 -0.22 13.55
N PRO A 807 -29.71 -1.53 13.68
CA PRO A 807 -29.62 -2.41 12.53
C PRO A 807 -30.95 -2.47 11.76
N ILE A 808 -30.91 -2.21 10.45
CA ILE A 808 -32.08 -2.41 9.59
C ILE A 808 -32.32 -3.92 9.44
N ARG A 809 -33.44 -4.41 9.98
CA ARG A 809 -33.85 -5.81 9.80
C ARG A 809 -34.42 -5.99 8.40
N VAL A 810 -33.61 -6.53 7.49
CA VAL A 810 -34.08 -6.91 6.14
C VAL A 810 -34.85 -8.22 6.27
N LYS A 811 -36.14 -8.23 5.94
CA LYS A 811 -36.89 -9.50 5.83
C LYS A 811 -36.36 -10.25 4.60
N PRO A 812 -36.07 -11.56 4.69
CA PRO A 812 -35.80 -12.38 3.52
C PRO A 812 -36.95 -12.23 2.51
N LEU A 813 -36.63 -11.95 1.25
CA LEU A 813 -37.62 -12.03 0.18
C LEU A 813 -38.09 -13.48 0.10
N GLU A 814 -39.38 -13.71 0.33
CA GLU A 814 -40.01 -14.99 0.00
C GLU A 814 -39.82 -15.21 -1.50
N VAL A 815 -38.99 -16.18 -1.84
CA VAL A 815 -38.88 -16.67 -3.21
C VAL A 815 -40.21 -17.33 -3.50
N LEU A 816 -41.07 -16.66 -4.27
CA LEU A 816 -42.30 -17.26 -4.78
C LEU A 816 -41.92 -18.49 -5.64
N PRO A 817 -42.69 -19.59 -5.54
CA PRO A 817 -42.31 -20.91 -6.03
C PRO A 817 -42.12 -21.00 -7.55
#